data_AF-A0A316UUF1-F1
#
_entry.id   AF-A0A316UUF1-F1
#
_cell.length_a   1.000
_cell.length_b   1.000
_cell.length_c   1.000
_cell.angle_alpha   90.00
_cell.angle_beta   90.00
_cell.angle_gamma   90.00
#
_symmetry.space_group_name_H-M   'P 1'
#
loop_
_entity.id
_entity.type
_entity.pdbx_description
1 polymer ?
#
loop_
_entity_poly.entity_id
_entity_poly.type
_entity_poly.pdbx_seq_one_letter_code
_entity_poly.pdbx_strand_id
1 'polypeptide(L)'
;MTFKQRMEQLRRAHALDAESSSSPMSTSMTVDAEPSFAIPPDHFLAQQGKATAGYHAQQSAEAGPSSPSRASSSRLSTSPAPSSDGLDDIARFLSSAGPLPTAPSAATTAPSLSSLPDTSTLAGADFDIDVRSGFLPPQAPLSRIPHSLHESVWERFLDGAREVGLAINGGGAAVDKQHRRRCRAWRRAIREEMPVMEELSDKMRQDIRFARRGHVVLTFLAHYYLHSQPQPSKLARAMHEAQEKASTNQAASSSSWLASALRWRRGGEAASSSTAPLCAEDIADAASLHSESLGHYASRLPASISVPLLALSHQLDLPPILTYADTVLWNWTFINPSAGLTPGNLRIVETFSGTESEHHFFLTSLLIELQGVAALGLMRASLDECFVADELARRRVAQYLQRLVGVVGELEQTLKDVRKACDPATFYWAIRPWFRGGDAAPDGGRGWFYPSSREEEYSEALQPRLFTGPSAGQSSLIHALDVFLDVDHAGVKGHVAPPAGHGGGQQQQRKGPASAERAKGEGNEDGTFMQRMQLYMPGQHRRFLTHLQSLAAAADEEERAQLPEEAMDIDLDSEEKRPEKHYPSPIRHLAQSCPNAATHPLPKAYNAALSSLRSLRDEHMRVATLYIVSQARRPPPPEYAPLLEDQEDYARTVAKTLQPQEAQAIVEGAKEMEKEQAGPVGTGGTDLVKFLKACRRRTDEALLTAGP
;
A
#
# COMPACT_ATOMS: atom_id res chain seq x y z
N MET A 1 34.64 1.31 20.27
CA MET A 1 34.83 0.08 19.49
C MET A 1 34.20 0.30 18.11
N THR A 2 34.91 -0.03 17.04
CA THR A 2 34.40 0.10 15.66
C THR A 2 33.42 -1.04 15.34
N PHE A 3 32.50 -0.82 14.39
CA PHE A 3 31.52 -1.83 13.93
C PHE A 3 32.17 -3.20 13.64
N LYS A 4 33.35 -3.17 13.02
CA LYS A 4 34.18 -4.34 12.72
C LYS A 4 34.63 -5.11 13.98
N GLN A 5 35.04 -4.40 15.04
CA GLN A 5 35.46 -5.02 16.31
C GLN A 5 34.31 -5.74 17.02
N ARG A 6 33.08 -5.24 16.86
CA ARG A 6 31.88 -5.84 17.46
C ARG A 6 31.42 -7.09 16.70
N MET A 7 31.56 -7.11 15.37
CA MET A 7 31.28 -8.28 14.53
C MET A 7 32.29 -9.41 14.72
N GLU A 8 33.56 -9.07 14.98
CA GLU A 8 34.63 -10.05 15.17
C GLU A 8 34.57 -10.75 16.54
N GLN A 9 34.10 -10.05 17.58
CA GLN A 9 33.81 -10.67 18.88
C GLN A 9 32.65 -11.68 18.80
N LEU A 10 31.63 -11.42 17.98
CA LEU A 10 30.49 -12.32 17.79
C LEU A 10 30.85 -13.57 16.97
N ARG A 11 31.76 -13.46 15.99
CA ARG A 11 32.32 -14.63 15.30
C ARG A 11 33.01 -15.60 16.25
N ARG A 12 33.69 -15.08 17.28
CA ARG A 12 34.35 -15.91 18.30
C ARG A 12 33.37 -16.56 19.27
N ALA A 13 32.23 -15.93 19.55
CA ALA A 13 31.18 -16.51 20.39
C ALA A 13 30.44 -17.66 19.67
N HIS A 14 30.09 -17.47 18.39
CA HIS A 14 29.40 -18.50 17.60
C HIS A 14 30.26 -19.73 17.26
N ALA A 15 31.57 -19.57 17.15
CA ALA A 15 32.48 -20.69 16.89
C ALA A 15 32.62 -21.65 18.09
N LEU A 16 32.35 -21.17 19.31
CA LEU A 16 32.47 -21.97 20.53
C LEU A 16 31.22 -22.80 20.84
N ASP A 17 30.04 -22.42 20.32
CA ASP A 17 28.79 -23.18 20.49
C ASP A 17 28.63 -24.31 19.46
N ALA A 18 29.32 -24.22 18.32
CA ALA A 18 29.21 -25.17 17.21
C ALA A 18 29.99 -26.49 17.41
N GLU A 19 30.88 -26.60 18.39
CA GLU A 19 31.70 -27.80 18.62
C GLU A 19 31.06 -28.86 19.55
N SER A 20 29.83 -28.65 20.05
CA SER A 20 29.24 -29.53 21.08
C SER A 20 28.15 -30.52 20.64
N SER A 21 27.84 -30.66 19.35
CA SER A 21 26.86 -31.69 18.93
C SER A 21 27.25 -32.38 17.61
N SER A 22 27.85 -33.56 17.73
CA SER A 22 27.98 -34.50 16.61
C SER A 22 27.55 -35.90 17.05
N SER A 23 26.54 -36.45 16.37
CA SER A 23 26.39 -37.88 16.02
C SER A 23 25.15 -38.09 15.14
N PRO A 24 25.23 -38.84 14.02
CA PRO A 24 24.14 -39.03 13.09
C PRO A 24 23.41 -40.38 13.31
N MET A 25 22.08 -40.40 13.18
CA MET A 25 21.35 -41.63 12.83
C MET A 25 20.56 -41.41 11.56
N SER A 26 20.86 -42.26 10.57
CA SER A 26 20.22 -42.34 9.28
C SER A 26 18.94 -43.17 9.40
N THR A 27 17.80 -42.64 8.95
CA THR A 27 16.64 -43.46 8.58
C THR A 27 15.93 -42.78 7.41
N SER A 28 15.91 -43.49 6.29
CA SER A 28 15.20 -43.12 5.06
C SER A 28 13.70 -43.21 5.31
N MET A 29 12.97 -42.11 5.12
CA MET A 29 11.53 -42.12 4.91
C MET A 29 11.17 -41.20 3.75
N THR A 30 10.29 -41.75 2.92
CA THR A 30 9.74 -41.25 1.67
C THR A 30 9.04 -39.90 1.84
N VAL A 31 9.26 -39.03 0.86
CA VAL A 31 8.71 -37.68 0.74
C VAL A 31 7.22 -37.78 0.39
N ASP A 32 6.35 -37.54 1.35
CA ASP A 32 4.93 -37.25 1.10
C ASP A 32 4.76 -35.74 0.88
N ALA A 33 3.97 -35.41 -0.13
CA ALA A 33 3.77 -34.07 -0.68
C ALA A 33 3.27 -33.03 0.37
N GLU A 34 3.78 -31.80 0.24
CA GLU A 34 3.33 -30.66 1.05
C GLU A 34 1.82 -30.38 0.89
N PRO A 35 1.14 -29.95 1.97
CA PRO A 35 -0.26 -29.52 1.88
C PRO A 35 -0.33 -28.18 1.14
N SER A 36 -0.98 -28.16 -0.02
CA SER A 36 -1.33 -26.92 -0.71
C SER A 36 -2.29 -26.11 0.17
N PHE A 37 -1.78 -25.08 0.84
CA PHE A 37 -2.63 -24.10 1.52
C PHE A 37 -3.43 -23.34 0.46
N ALA A 38 -4.74 -23.57 0.41
CA ALA A 38 -5.65 -22.83 -0.46
C ALA A 38 -5.69 -21.37 0.01
N ILE A 39 -5.06 -20.49 -0.76
CA ILE A 39 -5.10 -19.04 -0.55
C ILE A 39 -6.55 -18.57 -0.74
N PRO A 40 -7.18 -17.92 0.26
CA PRO A 40 -8.55 -17.43 0.14
C PRO A 40 -8.70 -16.46 -1.05
N PRO A 41 -9.84 -16.46 -1.78
CA PRO A 41 -10.02 -15.61 -2.97
C PRO A 41 -9.98 -14.09 -2.67
N ASP A 42 -10.14 -13.71 -1.41
CA ASP A 42 -10.04 -12.36 -0.85
C ASP A 42 -8.62 -11.98 -0.39
N HIS A 43 -7.69 -12.94 -0.34
CA HIS A 43 -6.28 -12.71 -0.01
C HIS A 43 -5.55 -12.03 -1.18
N PHE A 44 -4.61 -11.14 -0.85
CA PHE A 44 -3.89 -10.34 -1.84
C PHE A 44 -3.23 -11.18 -2.95
N LEU A 45 -2.61 -12.31 -2.62
CA LEU A 45 -1.97 -13.20 -3.61
C LEU A 45 -2.98 -13.86 -4.58
N ALA A 46 -4.19 -14.18 -4.12
CA ALA A 46 -5.24 -14.73 -4.98
C ALA A 46 -5.82 -13.66 -5.92
N GLN A 47 -5.84 -12.41 -5.47
CA GLN A 47 -6.26 -11.26 -6.27
C GLN A 47 -5.20 -10.83 -7.28
N GLN A 48 -3.91 -11.02 -6.98
CA GLN A 48 -2.81 -10.87 -7.95
C GLN A 48 -2.90 -11.86 -9.11
N GLY A 49 -3.16 -13.14 -8.83
CA GLY A 49 -3.22 -14.19 -9.86
C GLY A 49 -4.27 -13.90 -10.94
N LYS A 50 -5.39 -13.25 -10.57
CA LYS A 50 -6.45 -12.83 -11.50
C LYS A 50 -6.06 -11.63 -12.35
N ALA A 51 -5.33 -10.66 -11.80
CA ALA A 51 -4.85 -9.48 -12.53
C ALA A 51 -3.75 -9.83 -13.56
N THR A 52 -2.89 -10.80 -13.25
CA THR A 52 -1.90 -11.33 -14.23
C THR A 52 -2.52 -12.25 -15.28
N ALA A 53 -3.66 -12.89 -14.98
CA ALA A 53 -4.35 -13.76 -15.92
C ALA A 53 -4.99 -12.99 -17.10
N GLY A 54 -5.39 -11.72 -16.89
CA GLY A 54 -5.86 -10.84 -17.96
C GLY A 54 -4.83 -10.58 -19.07
N TYR A 55 -3.53 -10.69 -18.74
CA TYR A 55 -2.45 -10.57 -19.71
C TYR A 55 -2.23 -11.84 -20.54
N HIS A 56 -2.71 -13.00 -20.08
CA HIS A 56 -2.48 -14.30 -20.73
C HIS A 56 -3.70 -14.87 -21.47
N ALA A 57 -4.90 -14.32 -21.28
CA ALA A 57 -6.13 -14.85 -21.86
C ALA A 57 -6.44 -14.44 -23.33
N GLN A 58 -5.48 -13.85 -24.05
CA GLN A 58 -5.60 -13.59 -25.50
C GLN A 58 -4.91 -14.64 -26.39
N GLN A 59 -4.38 -15.71 -25.81
CA GLN A 59 -3.92 -16.87 -26.57
C GLN A 59 -4.44 -18.14 -25.89
N SER A 60 -5.00 -19.04 -26.69
CA SER A 60 -5.56 -20.35 -26.29
C SER A 60 -7.04 -20.36 -25.89
N ALA A 61 -7.91 -20.12 -26.87
CA ALA A 61 -9.20 -20.77 -26.94
C ALA A 61 -9.07 -22.03 -27.79
N GLU A 62 -9.31 -23.22 -27.22
CA GLU A 62 -9.89 -24.38 -27.91
C GLU A 62 -10.21 -25.56 -26.95
N ALA A 63 -11.40 -26.13 -27.15
CA ALA A 63 -11.86 -27.50 -26.83
C ALA A 63 -12.25 -27.90 -25.38
N GLY A 64 -13.56 -27.83 -25.11
CA GLY A 64 -14.41 -29.04 -24.94
C GLY A 64 -14.52 -29.73 -23.56
N PRO A 65 -15.60 -30.50 -23.30
CA PRO A 65 -16.40 -30.36 -22.07
C PRO A 65 -16.49 -31.63 -21.19
N SER A 66 -16.89 -31.51 -19.91
CA SER A 66 -17.79 -32.47 -19.23
C SER A 66 -18.15 -32.07 -17.77
N SER A 67 -19.45 -32.19 -17.49
CA SER A 67 -20.13 -32.05 -16.18
C SER A 67 -20.34 -33.46 -15.53
N PRO A 68 -21.25 -33.70 -14.56
CA PRO A 68 -21.21 -33.35 -13.13
C PRO A 68 -21.58 -34.56 -12.20
N SER A 69 -21.41 -34.45 -10.86
CA SER A 69 -22.26 -35.12 -9.83
C SER A 69 -21.82 -34.60 -8.44
N ARG A 70 -22.61 -34.03 -7.51
CA ARG A 70 -23.95 -34.28 -6.92
C ARG A 70 -24.02 -35.48 -5.95
N ALA A 71 -24.05 -35.19 -4.64
CA ALA A 71 -24.76 -35.88 -3.53
C ALA A 71 -24.05 -35.54 -2.18
N SER A 72 -24.57 -34.71 -1.27
CA SER A 72 -25.73 -34.86 -0.36
C SER A 72 -25.42 -35.50 1.01
N SER A 73 -25.39 -34.64 2.04
CA SER A 73 -26.12 -34.68 3.33
C SER A 73 -26.16 -35.94 4.22
N SER A 74 -25.78 -35.77 5.50
CA SER A 74 -26.53 -36.15 6.74
C SER A 74 -25.63 -35.91 7.97
N ARG A 75 -25.87 -34.92 8.85
CA ARG A 75 -26.74 -34.90 10.05
C ARG A 75 -26.74 -36.16 10.92
N LEU A 76 -26.31 -36.02 12.18
CA LEU A 76 -26.94 -36.44 13.46
C LEU A 76 -25.90 -36.20 14.59
N SER A 77 -26.08 -35.21 15.46
CA SER A 77 -26.83 -35.25 16.73
C SER A 77 -26.19 -36.14 17.81
N THR A 78 -25.64 -35.53 18.87
CA THR A 78 -26.14 -35.60 20.27
C THR A 78 -25.05 -35.24 21.30
N SER A 79 -25.38 -34.24 22.14
CA SER A 79 -24.89 -33.92 23.49
C SER A 79 -24.97 -35.14 24.46
N PRO A 80 -24.42 -35.13 25.71
CA PRO A 80 -24.31 -33.97 26.62
C PRO A 80 -23.08 -33.89 27.57
N ALA A 81 -23.05 -32.76 28.30
CA ALA A 81 -22.15 -32.35 29.37
C ALA A 81 -22.26 -33.23 30.65
N PRO A 82 -21.43 -33.00 31.71
CA PRO A 82 -21.78 -31.95 32.68
C PRO A 82 -20.62 -31.21 33.42
N SER A 83 -20.95 -29.98 33.85
CA SER A 83 -20.70 -29.28 35.12
C SER A 83 -19.32 -29.20 35.81
N SER A 84 -18.87 -27.96 36.08
CA SER A 84 -18.70 -27.32 37.42
C SER A 84 -17.96 -25.98 37.24
N ASP A 85 -18.66 -24.84 37.31
CA ASP A 85 -18.91 -24.01 38.49
C ASP A 85 -17.73 -23.14 38.95
N GLY A 86 -17.98 -21.82 38.97
CA GLY A 86 -17.33 -20.87 39.88
C GLY A 86 -16.72 -19.64 39.23
N LEU A 87 -17.51 -18.56 39.08
CA LEU A 87 -17.39 -17.35 39.93
C LEU A 87 -18.21 -16.19 39.33
N ASP A 88 -19.49 -16.19 39.69
CA ASP A 88 -20.40 -15.06 39.64
C ASP A 88 -20.00 -13.97 40.64
N ASP A 89 -19.79 -12.73 40.18
CA ASP A 89 -19.88 -11.56 41.07
C ASP A 89 -20.21 -10.21 40.38
N ILE A 90 -20.99 -10.23 39.29
CA ILE A 90 -21.51 -8.99 38.65
C ILE A 90 -23.06 -8.98 38.57
N ALA A 91 -23.72 -10.05 39.00
CA ALA A 91 -25.19 -10.18 38.98
C ALA A 91 -25.94 -9.47 40.13
N ARG A 92 -25.24 -8.79 41.06
CA ARG A 92 -25.91 -8.09 42.17
C ARG A 92 -26.32 -6.64 41.89
N PHE A 93 -26.01 -6.08 40.72
CA PHE A 93 -26.37 -4.68 40.42
C PHE A 93 -27.69 -4.51 39.67
N LEU A 94 -28.31 -5.58 39.14
CA LEU A 94 -29.52 -5.50 38.30
C LEU A 94 -30.83 -5.88 39.01
N SER A 95 -30.83 -6.17 40.31
CA SER A 95 -32.04 -6.50 41.07
C SER A 95 -32.58 -5.31 41.88
N SER A 96 -33.23 -4.35 41.19
CA SER A 96 -34.15 -3.42 41.86
C SER A 96 -35.26 -2.91 40.91
N ALA A 97 -36.30 -3.74 40.71
CA ALA A 97 -37.64 -3.25 40.37
C ALA A 97 -38.67 -4.31 40.76
N GLY A 98 -39.51 -3.98 41.75
CA GLY A 98 -40.63 -4.83 42.21
C GLY A 98 -41.88 -4.72 41.32
N PRO A 99 -42.91 -5.57 41.55
CA PRO A 99 -43.91 -5.94 40.55
C PRO A 99 -45.25 -5.18 40.66
N LEU A 100 -45.97 -5.02 39.55
CA LEU A 100 -47.40 -4.64 39.48
C LEU A 100 -48.11 -5.41 38.31
N PRO A 101 -49.45 -5.49 38.26
CA PRO A 101 -50.23 -6.73 38.28
C PRO A 101 -50.84 -7.16 36.93
N THR A 102 -51.35 -8.39 36.91
CA THR A 102 -51.88 -9.16 35.77
C THR A 102 -53.33 -8.85 35.35
N ALA A 103 -53.56 -8.79 34.02
CA ALA A 103 -54.64 -9.44 33.21
C ALA A 103 -55.17 -8.53 32.05
N PRO A 104 -55.80 -9.04 30.96
CA PRO A 104 -55.81 -10.39 30.37
C PRO A 104 -55.44 -10.45 28.86
N SER A 105 -55.32 -11.68 28.39
CA SER A 105 -55.02 -12.17 27.03
C SER A 105 -55.80 -11.51 25.87
N ALA A 106 -55.07 -11.01 24.87
CA ALA A 106 -55.53 -10.91 23.49
C ALA A 106 -54.44 -11.51 22.58
N ALA A 107 -54.80 -12.57 21.86
CA ALA A 107 -53.92 -13.25 20.93
C ALA A 107 -53.60 -12.33 19.74
N THR A 108 -52.32 -12.03 19.54
CA THR A 108 -51.82 -11.56 18.25
C THR A 108 -50.48 -12.21 18.02
N THR A 109 -50.43 -12.99 16.95
CA THR A 109 -49.34 -13.84 16.50
C THR A 109 -48.07 -13.02 16.32
N ALA A 110 -47.06 -13.27 17.14
CA ALA A 110 -45.72 -12.71 16.95
C ALA A 110 -45.02 -13.47 15.81
N PRO A 111 -44.46 -12.79 14.78
CA PRO A 111 -43.58 -13.44 13.83
C PRO A 111 -42.23 -13.77 14.49
N SER A 112 -41.63 -14.88 14.05
CA SER A 112 -40.47 -15.51 14.67
C SER A 112 -39.20 -14.67 14.62
N LEU A 113 -38.55 -14.53 15.79
CA LEU A 113 -37.28 -13.83 16.05
C LEU A 113 -36.01 -14.50 15.43
N SER A 114 -36.11 -15.23 14.32
CA SER A 114 -35.00 -16.08 13.82
C SER A 114 -34.56 -15.81 12.38
N SER A 115 -34.88 -14.65 11.79
CA SER A 115 -34.63 -14.37 10.37
C SER A 115 -34.12 -12.96 10.07
N LEU A 116 -33.26 -12.40 10.92
CA LEU A 116 -32.77 -11.02 10.77
C LEU A 116 -31.23 -10.99 10.68
N PRO A 117 -30.63 -10.21 9.75
CA PRO A 117 -29.19 -10.09 9.63
C PRO A 117 -28.59 -9.41 10.87
N ASP A 118 -27.59 -10.06 11.46
CA ASP A 118 -27.00 -9.69 12.75
C ASP A 118 -26.05 -8.47 12.64
N THR A 119 -26.50 -7.31 13.12
CA THR A 119 -25.68 -6.08 13.19
C THR A 119 -24.71 -6.05 14.39
N SER A 120 -24.71 -7.08 15.26
CA SER A 120 -23.73 -7.20 16.35
C SER A 120 -22.29 -7.36 15.86
N THR A 121 -22.11 -7.63 14.55
CA THR A 121 -20.84 -7.83 13.84
C THR A 121 -20.11 -6.55 13.44
N LEU A 122 -20.64 -5.35 13.71
CA LEU A 122 -19.85 -4.09 13.68
C LEU A 122 -18.97 -3.92 14.93
N ALA A 123 -18.76 -4.99 15.71
CA ALA A 123 -17.72 -5.05 16.71
C ALA A 123 -16.35 -4.89 16.01
N GLY A 124 -15.81 -3.67 16.04
CA GLY A 124 -14.55 -3.35 15.36
C GLY A 124 -13.38 -4.31 15.66
N ALA A 125 -13.42 -5.02 16.79
CA ALA A 125 -12.42 -6.01 17.18
C ALA A 125 -12.21 -7.13 16.15
N ASP A 126 -13.27 -7.60 15.48
CA ASP A 126 -13.15 -8.68 14.48
C ASP A 126 -12.38 -8.23 13.23
N PHE A 127 -12.31 -6.91 13.01
CA PHE A 127 -11.64 -6.27 11.89
C PHE A 127 -10.40 -5.46 12.28
N ASP A 128 -9.89 -5.64 13.50
CA ASP A 128 -8.75 -4.86 14.04
C ASP A 128 -9.00 -3.34 14.06
N ILE A 129 -10.26 -2.94 14.28
CA ILE A 129 -10.70 -1.56 14.46
C ILE A 129 -11.00 -1.35 15.95
N ASP A 130 -10.21 -0.51 16.60
CA ASP A 130 -10.39 -0.21 18.01
C ASP A 130 -11.39 0.94 18.23
N VAL A 131 -12.16 0.89 19.30
CA VAL A 131 -13.17 1.91 19.61
C VAL A 131 -12.55 3.28 19.93
N ARG A 132 -11.31 3.31 20.43
CA ARG A 132 -10.59 4.52 20.85
C ARG A 132 -9.59 5.01 19.81
N SER A 133 -9.05 4.11 19.00
CA SER A 133 -7.99 4.43 18.02
C SER A 133 -8.37 4.16 16.55
N GLY A 134 -9.55 3.59 16.29
CA GLY A 134 -10.06 3.37 14.93
C GLY A 134 -9.19 2.35 14.19
N PHE A 135 -8.73 2.70 13.00
CA PHE A 135 -7.79 1.88 12.21
C PHE A 135 -6.34 1.93 12.73
N LEU A 136 -6.04 2.75 13.74
CA LEU A 136 -4.76 2.69 14.43
C LEU A 136 -4.77 1.54 15.44
N PRO A 137 -3.62 0.88 15.68
CA PRO A 137 -3.53 -0.13 16.72
C PRO A 137 -3.92 0.42 18.10
N PRO A 138 -4.53 -0.39 18.98
CA PRO A 138 -5.03 0.03 20.29
C PRO A 138 -3.92 0.47 21.27
N GLN A 139 -2.67 0.11 20.97
CA GLN A 139 -1.47 0.49 21.71
C GLN A 139 -0.45 1.07 20.72
N ALA A 140 0.46 1.89 21.22
CA ALA A 140 1.57 2.37 20.40
C ALA A 140 2.31 1.19 19.74
N PRO A 141 2.52 1.24 18.40
CA PRO A 141 3.32 0.25 17.70
C PRO A 141 4.69 0.04 18.35
N LEU A 142 5.24 -1.18 18.23
CA LEU A 142 6.60 -1.45 18.70
C LEU A 142 7.56 -0.52 17.97
N SER A 143 8.28 0.30 18.71
CA SER A 143 9.24 1.24 18.11
C SER A 143 10.52 0.55 17.64
N ARG A 144 10.80 -0.66 18.13
CA ARG A 144 12.00 -1.46 17.83
C ARG A 144 11.71 -2.95 18.02
N ILE A 145 12.31 -3.80 17.20
CA ILE A 145 12.42 -5.25 17.47
C ILE A 145 13.42 -5.47 18.63
N PRO A 146 13.05 -6.21 19.69
CA PRO A 146 13.94 -6.48 20.82
C PRO A 146 15.22 -7.22 20.43
N HIS A 147 16.35 -6.87 21.04
CA HIS A 147 17.66 -7.48 20.78
C HIS A 147 17.75 -8.99 21.08
N SER A 148 16.78 -9.54 21.82
CA SER A 148 16.68 -10.99 22.07
C SER A 148 16.21 -11.78 20.86
N LEU A 149 15.62 -11.12 19.85
CA LEU A 149 15.18 -11.72 18.61
C LEU A 149 16.26 -11.57 17.53
N HIS A 150 16.44 -12.59 16.70
CA HIS A 150 17.46 -12.57 15.64
C HIS A 150 17.14 -11.51 14.58
N GLU A 151 15.85 -11.22 14.36
CA GLU A 151 15.32 -10.16 13.48
C GLU A 151 15.72 -8.75 13.91
N SER A 152 16.23 -8.55 15.13
CA SER A 152 16.81 -7.28 15.56
C SER A 152 18.01 -6.84 14.71
N VAL A 153 18.58 -7.73 13.89
CA VAL A 153 19.57 -7.36 12.88
C VAL A 153 19.01 -6.38 11.85
N TRP A 154 17.74 -6.47 11.47
CA TRP A 154 17.13 -5.55 10.51
C TRP A 154 17.15 -4.11 11.03
N GLU A 155 16.87 -3.92 12.33
CA GLU A 155 16.94 -2.62 13.00
C GLU A 155 18.34 -2.01 12.92
N ARG A 156 19.39 -2.84 13.08
CA ARG A 156 20.78 -2.36 12.97
C ARG A 156 21.11 -1.88 11.57
N PHE A 157 20.62 -2.56 10.55
CA PHE A 157 20.80 -2.13 9.16
C PHE A 157 20.00 -0.86 8.84
N LEU A 158 18.81 -0.70 9.43
CA LEU A 158 17.99 0.49 9.29
C LEU A 158 18.62 1.71 9.99
N ASP A 159 19.14 1.53 11.21
CA ASP A 159 19.94 2.54 11.91
C ASP A 159 21.16 2.93 11.05
N GLY A 160 21.85 1.95 10.47
CA GLY A 160 22.99 2.18 9.57
C GLY A 160 22.63 2.98 8.31
N ALA A 161 21.43 2.82 7.76
CA ALA A 161 20.96 3.60 6.61
C ALA A 161 20.87 5.10 6.95
N ARG A 162 20.40 5.41 8.16
CA ARG A 162 20.27 6.77 8.70
C ARG A 162 21.62 7.39 9.00
N GLU A 163 22.49 6.64 9.70
CA GLU A 163 23.82 7.10 10.10
C GLU A 163 24.72 7.41 8.90
N VAL A 164 24.62 6.59 7.85
CA VAL A 164 25.36 6.83 6.61
C VAL A 164 24.81 8.05 5.86
N GLY A 165 23.49 8.31 5.98
CA GLY A 165 22.81 9.42 5.33
C GLY A 165 22.49 9.12 3.86
N LEU A 166 21.86 7.97 3.60
CA LEU A 166 21.51 7.57 2.23
C LEU A 166 20.66 8.64 1.54
N ALA A 167 21.07 9.00 0.33
CA ALA A 167 20.35 9.93 -0.52
C ALA A 167 19.81 9.23 -1.77
N ILE A 168 18.69 9.74 -2.29
CA ILE A 168 18.10 9.29 -3.55
C ILE A 168 19.16 9.31 -4.66
N ASN A 169 19.14 8.29 -5.52
CA ASN A 169 20.02 8.15 -6.68
C ASN A 169 21.53 8.18 -6.34
N GLY A 170 21.92 7.74 -5.14
CA GLY A 170 23.32 7.75 -4.69
C GLY A 170 23.85 9.14 -4.29
N GLY A 171 22.96 10.13 -4.18
CA GLY A 171 23.29 11.51 -3.83
C GLY A 171 23.49 12.42 -5.04
N GLY A 172 23.27 13.73 -4.85
CA GLY A 172 23.47 14.76 -5.88
C GLY A 172 24.94 15.20 -6.03
N ALA A 173 25.16 16.23 -6.85
CA ALA A 173 26.49 16.79 -7.14
C ALA A 173 27.25 17.25 -5.86
N ALA A 174 26.50 17.68 -4.84
CA ALA A 174 27.05 18.16 -3.58
C ALA A 174 27.62 17.05 -2.66
N VAL A 175 27.38 15.78 -2.95
CA VAL A 175 27.83 14.66 -2.11
C VAL A 175 29.30 14.34 -2.38
N ASP A 176 30.11 14.15 -1.34
CA ASP A 176 31.53 13.82 -1.51
C ASP A 176 31.77 12.33 -1.84
N LYS A 177 32.96 12.02 -2.38
CA LYS A 177 33.34 10.66 -2.79
C LYS A 177 33.40 9.66 -1.63
N GLN A 178 33.78 10.10 -0.43
CA GLN A 178 33.87 9.26 0.75
C GLN A 178 32.49 8.89 1.28
N HIS A 179 31.54 9.82 1.25
CA HIS A 179 30.14 9.58 1.56
C HIS A 179 29.54 8.55 0.59
N ARG A 180 29.71 8.73 -0.73
CA ARG A 180 29.26 7.74 -1.73
C ARG A 180 29.82 6.34 -1.47
N ARG A 181 31.09 6.25 -1.06
CA ARG A 181 31.73 4.98 -0.68
C ARG A 181 31.04 4.34 0.54
N ARG A 182 30.70 5.11 1.57
CA ARG A 182 29.95 4.61 2.73
C ARG A 182 28.56 4.11 2.34
N CYS A 183 27.85 4.82 1.47
CA CYS A 183 26.54 4.39 0.95
C CYS A 183 26.63 3.06 0.18
N ARG A 184 27.65 2.90 -0.68
CA ARG A 184 27.91 1.64 -1.39
C ARG A 184 28.25 0.50 -0.43
N ALA A 185 29.09 0.78 0.58
CA ALA A 185 29.45 -0.20 1.59
C ALA A 185 28.22 -0.69 2.37
N TRP A 186 27.30 0.21 2.72
CA TRP A 186 26.03 -0.18 3.36
C TRP A 186 25.18 -1.08 2.45
N ARG A 187 25.00 -0.74 1.17
CA ARG A 187 24.26 -1.59 0.21
C ARG A 187 24.93 -2.95 0.02
N ARG A 188 26.26 -2.99 -0.03
CA ARG A 188 27.02 -4.24 -0.09
C ARG A 188 26.80 -5.08 1.17
N ALA A 189 26.84 -4.46 2.36
CA ALA A 189 26.58 -5.15 3.62
C ALA A 189 25.16 -5.74 3.69
N ILE A 190 24.14 -5.08 3.13
CA ILE A 190 22.80 -5.68 3.00
C ILE A 190 22.84 -6.98 2.18
N ARG A 191 23.57 -7.00 1.06
CA ARG A 191 23.67 -8.18 0.20
C ARG A 191 24.51 -9.31 0.82
N GLU A 192 25.63 -8.97 1.43
CA GLU A 192 26.67 -9.93 1.80
C GLU A 192 26.63 -10.32 3.29
N GLU A 193 26.25 -9.38 4.17
CA GLU A 193 26.35 -9.56 5.63
C GLU A 193 24.99 -9.71 6.31
N MET A 194 23.91 -9.15 5.77
CA MET A 194 22.57 -9.34 6.35
C MET A 194 22.11 -10.78 6.10
N PRO A 195 21.74 -11.55 7.14
CA PRO A 195 21.32 -12.93 6.97
C PRO A 195 20.00 -13.03 6.22
N VAL A 196 19.86 -14.05 5.39
CA VAL A 196 18.58 -14.45 4.79
C VAL A 196 17.80 -15.24 5.84
N MET A 197 16.62 -14.75 6.20
CA MET A 197 15.76 -15.39 7.20
C MET A 197 14.63 -16.12 6.49
N GLU A 198 14.80 -17.41 6.28
CA GLU A 198 13.78 -18.29 5.70
C GLU A 198 12.68 -18.60 6.71
N GLU A 199 13.03 -18.62 8.00
CA GLU A 199 12.09 -18.81 9.10
C GLU A 199 12.10 -17.60 10.04
N LEU A 200 10.91 -17.08 10.32
CA LEU A 200 10.69 -16.02 11.31
C LEU A 200 10.57 -16.61 12.73
N SER A 201 10.94 -15.88 13.78
CA SER A 201 10.74 -16.34 15.16
C SER A 201 9.27 -16.57 15.50
N ASP A 202 8.99 -17.41 16.49
CA ASP A 202 7.63 -17.63 16.99
C ASP A 202 6.94 -16.34 17.41
N LYS A 203 7.69 -15.41 18.01
CA LYS A 203 7.19 -14.08 18.36
C LYS A 203 6.71 -13.31 17.14
N MET A 204 7.48 -13.32 16.06
CA MET A 204 7.13 -12.65 14.81
C MET A 204 5.90 -13.30 14.13
N ARG A 205 5.81 -14.64 14.16
CA ARG A 205 4.70 -15.40 13.56
C ARG A 205 3.39 -15.27 14.33
N GLN A 206 3.44 -15.18 15.66
CA GLN A 206 2.25 -15.27 16.51
C GLN A 206 1.77 -13.91 17.04
N ASP A 207 2.64 -12.91 17.16
CA ASP A 207 2.29 -11.58 17.67
C ASP A 207 2.31 -10.54 16.55
N ILE A 208 1.11 -10.09 16.16
CA ILE A 208 0.92 -9.14 15.06
C ILE A 208 1.72 -7.83 15.25
N ARG A 209 2.03 -7.44 16.49
CA ARG A 209 2.81 -6.21 16.76
C ARG A 209 4.25 -6.36 16.28
N PHE A 210 4.83 -7.55 16.43
CA PHE A 210 6.17 -7.86 15.94
C PHE A 210 6.14 -7.94 14.42
N ALA A 211 5.17 -8.67 13.84
CA ALA A 211 5.01 -8.77 12.40
C ALA A 211 4.92 -7.39 11.72
N ARG A 212 4.08 -6.50 12.26
CA ARG A 212 3.95 -5.10 11.79
C ARG A 212 5.27 -4.35 11.84
N ARG A 213 6.00 -4.45 12.96
CA ARG A 213 7.31 -3.77 13.06
C ARG A 213 8.34 -4.37 12.10
N GLY A 214 8.37 -5.69 11.93
CA GLY A 214 9.20 -6.37 10.94
C GLY A 214 8.91 -5.85 9.53
N HIS A 215 7.63 -5.73 9.17
CA HIS A 215 7.18 -5.22 7.87
C HIS A 215 7.59 -3.76 7.66
N VAL A 216 7.38 -2.89 8.66
CA VAL A 216 7.87 -1.49 8.64
C VAL A 216 9.38 -1.44 8.39
N VAL A 217 10.17 -2.17 9.16
CA VAL A 217 11.64 -2.12 9.04
C VAL A 217 12.10 -2.62 7.66
N LEU A 218 11.57 -3.75 7.18
CA LEU A 218 11.97 -4.34 5.91
C LEU A 218 11.51 -3.52 4.71
N THR A 219 10.31 -2.92 4.74
CA THR A 219 9.86 -2.03 3.67
C THR A 219 10.70 -0.75 3.60
N PHE A 220 11.07 -0.15 4.74
CA PHE A 220 12.02 0.96 4.77
C PHE A 220 13.39 0.55 4.24
N LEU A 221 13.92 -0.62 4.63
CA LEU A 221 15.18 -1.16 4.10
C LEU A 221 15.12 -1.38 2.60
N ALA A 222 14.02 -1.92 2.07
CA ALA A 222 13.81 -2.13 0.63
C ALA A 222 13.86 -0.81 -0.15
N HIS A 223 13.17 0.22 0.32
CA HIS A 223 13.16 1.55 -0.31
C HIS A 223 14.51 2.25 -0.18
N TYR A 224 15.16 2.18 0.99
CA TYR A 224 16.53 2.67 1.16
C TYR A 224 17.49 1.97 0.20
N TYR A 225 17.41 0.64 0.10
CA TYR A 225 18.29 -0.14 -0.76
C TYR A 225 18.12 0.23 -2.23
N LEU A 226 16.89 0.25 -2.76
CA LEU A 226 16.65 0.49 -4.18
C LEU A 226 16.81 1.96 -4.57
N HIS A 227 16.23 2.88 -3.82
CA HIS A 227 16.23 4.28 -4.21
C HIS A 227 17.55 5.00 -3.92
N SER A 228 18.40 4.46 -3.05
CA SER A 228 19.73 5.02 -2.82
C SER A 228 20.78 4.58 -3.84
N GLN A 229 20.46 3.64 -4.74
CA GLN A 229 21.38 3.24 -5.80
C GLN A 229 21.57 4.37 -6.80
N PRO A 230 22.79 4.58 -7.32
CA PRO A 230 23.01 5.53 -8.39
C PRO A 230 22.26 5.09 -9.66
N GLN A 231 21.89 6.05 -10.50
CA GLN A 231 21.27 5.72 -11.78
C GLN A 231 22.26 4.93 -12.64
N PRO A 232 21.83 3.89 -13.37
CA PRO A 232 22.73 3.16 -14.25
C PRO A 232 23.29 4.08 -15.34
N SER A 233 24.60 4.03 -15.57
CA SER A 233 25.25 4.81 -16.62
C SER A 233 25.02 4.14 -17.97
N LYS A 234 24.31 4.83 -18.87
CA LYS A 234 24.12 4.37 -20.26
C LYS A 234 25.47 4.11 -20.95
N LEU A 235 26.43 5.02 -20.72
CA LEU A 235 27.79 4.90 -21.24
C LEU A 235 28.50 3.66 -20.66
N ALA A 236 28.46 3.43 -19.34
CA ALA A 236 29.09 2.25 -18.73
C ALA A 236 28.51 0.93 -19.29
N ARG A 237 27.19 0.88 -19.53
CA ARG A 237 26.53 -0.28 -20.15
C ARG A 237 27.00 -0.52 -21.59
N ALA A 238 26.92 0.50 -22.44
CA ALA A 238 27.33 0.40 -23.84
C ALA A 238 28.80 -0.02 -23.98
N MET A 239 29.64 0.44 -23.05
CA MET A 239 31.05 0.05 -22.98
C MET A 239 31.28 -1.38 -22.51
N HIS A 240 30.54 -1.83 -21.50
CA HIS A 240 30.60 -3.22 -21.05
C HIS A 240 30.18 -4.17 -22.18
N GLU A 241 29.09 -3.84 -22.89
CA GLU A 241 28.63 -4.60 -24.07
C GLU A 241 29.69 -4.62 -25.18
N ALA A 242 30.37 -3.49 -25.43
CA ALA A 242 31.46 -3.43 -26.40
C ALA A 242 32.67 -4.29 -25.98
N GLN A 243 33.02 -4.29 -24.69
CA GLN A 243 34.08 -5.13 -24.13
C GLN A 243 33.74 -6.62 -24.17
N GLU A 244 32.51 -7.01 -23.82
CA GLU A 244 32.05 -8.40 -23.93
C GLU A 244 32.11 -8.89 -25.38
N LYS A 245 31.60 -8.09 -26.33
CA LYS A 245 31.68 -8.38 -27.78
C LYS A 245 33.11 -8.49 -28.30
N ALA A 246 34.04 -7.70 -27.76
CA ALA A 246 35.46 -7.79 -28.09
C ALA A 246 36.12 -9.04 -27.48
N SER A 247 35.76 -9.41 -26.25
CA SER A 247 36.29 -10.58 -25.54
C SER A 247 35.76 -11.92 -26.05
N THR A 248 34.58 -11.95 -26.67
CA THR A 248 34.08 -13.16 -27.35
C THR A 248 34.87 -13.49 -28.62
N ASN A 249 35.62 -12.52 -29.17
CA ASN A 249 36.50 -12.71 -30.33
C ASN A 249 37.97 -12.97 -29.99
N GLN A 250 38.40 -12.74 -28.74
CA GLN A 250 39.73 -13.09 -28.24
C GLN A 250 39.65 -13.47 -26.77
N ALA A 251 40.11 -14.66 -26.41
CA ALA A 251 40.15 -15.17 -25.03
C ALA A 251 40.94 -14.23 -24.10
N ALA A 252 40.26 -13.23 -23.53
CA ALA A 252 40.85 -12.24 -22.63
C ALA A 252 40.11 -12.24 -21.29
N SER A 253 40.89 -12.53 -20.25
CA SER A 253 40.55 -12.69 -18.85
C SER A 253 39.77 -11.52 -18.23
N SER A 254 38.91 -11.86 -17.26
CA SER A 254 38.17 -11.04 -16.28
C SER A 254 38.96 -9.97 -15.49
N SER A 255 40.24 -9.75 -15.82
CA SER A 255 41.20 -8.88 -15.13
C SER A 255 41.20 -7.41 -15.59
N SER A 256 40.60 -7.10 -16.75
CA SER A 256 40.77 -5.80 -17.43
C SER A 256 40.04 -4.62 -16.76
N TRP A 257 38.77 -4.82 -16.36
CA TRP A 257 37.96 -3.75 -15.76
C TRP A 257 38.38 -3.44 -14.32
N LEU A 258 38.69 -4.47 -13.51
CA LEU A 258 39.18 -4.30 -12.12
C LEU A 258 40.47 -3.46 -12.10
N ALA A 259 41.44 -3.78 -12.96
CA ALA A 259 42.67 -3.01 -13.09
C ALA A 259 42.42 -1.54 -13.47
N SER A 260 41.36 -1.27 -14.24
CA SER A 260 41.00 0.06 -14.72
C SER A 260 40.23 0.87 -13.68
N ALA A 261 39.31 0.24 -12.94
CA ALA A 261 38.66 0.82 -11.77
C ALA A 261 39.66 1.18 -10.67
N LEU A 262 40.64 0.32 -10.43
CA LEU A 262 41.73 0.55 -9.47
C LEU A 262 42.69 1.65 -9.92
N ARG A 263 42.90 1.83 -11.24
CA ARG A 263 43.66 2.98 -11.80
C ARG A 263 42.91 4.31 -11.64
N TRP A 264 41.60 4.34 -11.88
CA TRP A 264 40.77 5.53 -11.64
C TRP A 264 40.89 6.00 -10.18
N ARG A 265 40.84 5.06 -9.23
CA ARG A 265 40.94 5.35 -7.80
C ARG A 265 42.25 6.02 -7.40
N ARG A 266 43.34 5.83 -8.15
CA ARG A 266 44.62 6.51 -7.88
C ARG A 266 44.66 7.98 -8.33
N GLY A 267 43.71 8.42 -9.17
CA GLY A 267 43.47 9.83 -9.51
C GLY A 267 44.70 10.67 -9.87
N GLY A 268 45.02 10.76 -11.17
CA GLY A 268 45.41 12.03 -11.83
C GLY A 268 46.74 12.73 -11.51
N GLU A 269 47.42 12.44 -10.40
CA GLU A 269 48.76 12.97 -10.12
C GLU A 269 49.82 11.96 -10.55
N ALA A 270 50.90 12.48 -11.14
CA ALA A 270 52.02 11.71 -11.66
C ALA A 270 52.41 10.58 -10.71
N ALA A 271 52.49 9.38 -11.28
CA ALA A 271 52.88 8.15 -10.61
C ALA A 271 54.13 8.35 -9.72
N SER A 272 53.92 8.57 -8.42
CA SER A 272 54.94 8.40 -7.41
C SER A 272 54.65 7.10 -6.64
N SER A 273 55.36 6.05 -7.08
CA SER A 273 56.01 5.02 -6.27
C SER A 273 55.33 4.38 -5.04
N SER A 274 54.01 4.43 -4.87
CA SER A 274 53.34 3.60 -3.86
C SER A 274 52.96 2.22 -4.42
N THR A 275 53.82 1.23 -4.18
CA THR A 275 53.63 -0.20 -4.44
C THR A 275 52.87 -0.92 -3.32
N ALA A 276 52.06 -0.21 -2.53
CA ALA A 276 51.26 -0.84 -1.49
C ALA A 276 50.17 -1.73 -2.11
N PRO A 277 50.04 -3.02 -1.71
CA PRO A 277 48.97 -3.87 -2.18
C PRO A 277 47.62 -3.28 -1.76
N LEU A 278 46.68 -3.23 -2.70
CA LEU A 278 45.32 -2.75 -2.44
C LEU A 278 44.66 -3.64 -1.39
N CYS A 279 44.03 -3.04 -0.39
CA CYS A 279 43.35 -3.83 0.63
C CYS A 279 42.06 -4.44 0.04
N ALA A 280 41.61 -5.58 0.58
CA ALA A 280 40.42 -6.29 0.08
C ALA A 280 39.17 -5.40 0.01
N GLU A 281 39.04 -4.46 0.95
CA GLU A 281 37.95 -3.49 1.03
C GLU A 281 37.89 -2.56 -0.20
N ASP A 282 39.06 -2.22 -0.74
CA ASP A 282 39.17 -1.35 -1.91
C ASP A 282 38.78 -2.06 -3.20
N ILE A 283 39.11 -3.35 -3.29
CA ILE A 283 38.73 -4.21 -4.42
C ILE A 283 37.21 -4.42 -4.39
N ALA A 284 36.65 -4.72 -3.23
CA ALA A 284 35.21 -4.93 -3.06
C ALA A 284 34.39 -3.65 -3.33
N ASP A 285 34.89 -2.47 -2.96
CA ASP A 285 34.25 -1.19 -3.29
C ASP A 285 34.28 -0.92 -4.81
N ALA A 286 35.42 -1.15 -5.46
CA ALA A 286 35.55 -1.00 -6.91
C ALA A 286 34.61 -1.95 -7.67
N ALA A 287 34.47 -3.20 -7.20
CA ALA A 287 33.55 -4.16 -7.78
C ALA A 287 32.08 -3.75 -7.62
N SER A 288 31.71 -3.27 -6.42
CA SER A 288 30.37 -2.76 -6.16
C SER A 288 30.04 -1.54 -7.01
N LEU A 289 30.97 -0.60 -7.13
CA LEU A 289 30.82 0.58 -7.99
C LEU A 289 30.58 0.18 -9.45
N HIS A 290 31.33 -0.81 -9.95
CA HIS A 290 31.15 -1.29 -11.32
C HIS A 290 29.76 -1.91 -11.53
N SER A 291 29.35 -2.83 -10.66
CA SER A 291 28.02 -3.47 -10.77
C SER A 291 26.86 -2.48 -10.61
N GLU A 292 26.99 -1.49 -9.70
CA GLU A 292 26.02 -0.40 -9.59
C GLU A 292 25.98 0.48 -10.83
N SER A 293 27.13 0.79 -11.45
CA SER A 293 27.19 1.59 -12.68
C SER A 293 26.53 0.92 -13.89
N LEU A 294 26.57 -0.42 -13.94
CA LEU A 294 25.86 -1.22 -14.94
C LEU A 294 24.38 -1.40 -14.59
N GLY A 295 24.00 -1.09 -13.35
CA GLY A 295 22.65 -1.27 -12.85
C GLY A 295 22.27 -2.74 -12.61
N HIS A 296 23.24 -3.60 -12.28
CA HIS A 296 22.99 -5.01 -11.97
C HIS A 296 22.02 -5.20 -10.80
N TYR A 297 22.05 -4.25 -9.85
CA TYR A 297 21.19 -4.25 -8.67
C TYR A 297 19.95 -3.35 -8.83
N ALA A 298 19.81 -2.66 -9.97
CA ALA A 298 18.70 -1.76 -10.19
C ALA A 298 17.40 -2.58 -10.23
N SER A 299 16.36 -2.10 -9.54
CA SER A 299 15.07 -2.80 -9.41
C SER A 299 15.11 -4.17 -8.73
N ARG A 300 16.24 -4.65 -8.20
CA ARG A 300 16.36 -6.00 -7.63
C ARG A 300 16.61 -5.95 -6.12
N LEU A 301 15.73 -6.57 -5.34
CA LEU A 301 15.93 -6.69 -3.90
C LEU A 301 16.85 -7.86 -3.57
N PRO A 302 17.75 -7.73 -2.58
CA PRO A 302 18.54 -8.84 -2.06
C PRO A 302 17.63 -9.85 -1.34
N ALA A 303 17.99 -11.14 -1.36
CA ALA A 303 17.21 -12.18 -0.68
C ALA A 303 17.09 -11.91 0.83
N SER A 304 18.10 -11.28 1.43
CA SER A 304 18.12 -10.91 2.86
C SER A 304 16.95 -9.99 3.24
N ILE A 305 16.47 -9.16 2.33
CA ILE A 305 15.28 -8.32 2.52
C ILE A 305 14.03 -9.03 1.97
N SER A 306 14.11 -9.56 0.75
CA SER A 306 12.96 -10.06 -0.01
C SER A 306 12.28 -11.25 0.68
N VAL A 307 13.04 -12.25 1.11
CA VAL A 307 12.50 -13.49 1.69
C VAL A 307 11.66 -13.23 2.96
N PRO A 308 12.20 -12.56 4.01
CA PRO A 308 11.39 -12.28 5.19
C PRO A 308 10.28 -11.27 4.92
N LEU A 309 10.47 -10.33 3.97
CA LEU A 309 9.42 -9.40 3.60
C LEU A 309 8.24 -10.12 2.95
N LEU A 310 8.48 -11.07 2.04
CA LEU A 310 7.45 -11.90 1.42
C LEU A 310 6.68 -12.71 2.47
N ALA A 311 7.38 -13.31 3.43
CA ALA A 311 6.77 -14.06 4.52
C ALA A 311 5.85 -13.19 5.40
N LEU A 312 6.32 -12.01 5.80
CA LEU A 312 5.54 -11.05 6.59
C LEU A 312 4.36 -10.47 5.80
N SER A 313 4.57 -10.19 4.52
CA SER A 313 3.52 -9.70 3.60
C SER A 313 2.39 -10.71 3.49
N HIS A 314 2.73 -12.00 3.34
CA HIS A 314 1.76 -13.08 3.38
C HIS A 314 1.01 -13.15 4.72
N GLN A 315 1.73 -13.10 5.85
CA GLN A 315 1.12 -13.15 7.18
C GLN A 315 0.18 -11.96 7.46
N LEU A 316 0.54 -10.76 7.01
CA LEU A 316 -0.24 -9.52 7.23
C LEU A 316 -1.30 -9.27 6.15
N ASP A 317 -1.35 -10.11 5.12
CA ASP A 317 -2.22 -9.96 3.95
C ASP A 317 -2.05 -8.58 3.27
N LEU A 318 -0.78 -8.18 3.11
CA LEU A 318 -0.32 -6.93 2.49
C LEU A 318 0.66 -7.22 1.35
N PRO A 319 0.84 -6.29 0.40
CA PRO A 319 1.87 -6.42 -0.62
C PRO A 319 3.27 -6.13 -0.04
N PRO A 320 4.34 -6.75 -0.57
CA PRO A 320 5.73 -6.58 -0.11
C PRO A 320 6.34 -5.25 -0.57
N ILE A 321 5.68 -4.14 -0.27
CA ILE A 321 6.09 -2.77 -0.57
C ILE A 321 5.68 -1.86 0.59
N LEU A 322 6.29 -0.69 0.69
CA LEU A 322 5.91 0.33 1.66
C LEU A 322 4.49 0.79 1.38
N THR A 323 3.64 0.69 2.40
CA THR A 323 2.24 1.08 2.33
C THR A 323 1.93 2.26 3.25
N TYR A 324 0.69 2.75 3.16
CA TYR A 324 0.15 3.71 4.12
C TYR A 324 0.14 3.15 5.55
N ALA A 325 -0.06 1.83 5.72
CA ALA A 325 0.02 1.20 7.03
C ALA A 325 1.43 1.34 7.63
N ASP A 326 2.47 1.14 6.82
CA ASP A 326 3.87 1.24 7.26
C ASP A 326 4.32 2.66 7.54
N THR A 327 3.77 3.65 6.83
CA THR A 327 4.19 5.05 6.94
C THR A 327 3.40 5.83 7.98
N VAL A 328 2.18 5.37 8.30
CA VAL A 328 1.24 6.08 9.18
C VAL A 328 0.74 5.18 10.32
N LEU A 329 -0.03 4.13 10.01
CA LEU A 329 -0.77 3.37 11.03
C LEU A 329 0.15 2.69 12.07
N TRP A 330 1.30 2.20 11.62
CA TRP A 330 2.26 1.45 12.44
C TRP A 330 3.53 2.24 12.77
N ASN A 331 3.56 3.54 12.43
CA ASN A 331 4.75 4.37 12.49
C ASN A 331 4.62 5.54 13.47
N TRP A 332 4.23 5.26 14.71
CA TRP A 332 4.08 6.29 15.72
C TRP A 332 4.37 5.76 17.12
N THR A 333 4.64 6.69 18.04
CA THR A 333 4.81 6.41 19.47
C THR A 333 4.36 7.61 20.30
N PHE A 334 4.23 7.42 21.61
CA PHE A 334 3.90 8.51 22.53
C PHE A 334 5.11 9.41 22.78
N ILE A 335 4.87 10.71 22.92
CA ILE A 335 5.85 11.66 23.45
C ILE A 335 6.00 11.42 24.96
N ASN A 336 4.87 11.35 25.67
CA ASN A 336 4.76 10.99 27.08
C ASN A 336 3.79 9.80 27.23
N PRO A 337 4.27 8.59 27.57
CA PRO A 337 3.41 7.41 27.72
C PRO A 337 2.22 7.61 28.68
N SER A 338 2.39 8.43 29.73
CA SER A 338 1.34 8.68 30.73
C SER A 338 0.20 9.56 30.22
N ALA A 339 0.41 10.33 29.16
CA ALA A 339 -0.62 11.20 28.57
C ALA A 339 -1.54 10.44 27.57
N GLY A 340 -1.21 9.19 27.23
CA GLY A 340 -2.03 8.33 26.39
C GLY A 340 -2.24 8.84 24.95
N LEU A 341 -3.23 8.27 24.27
CA LEU A 341 -3.56 8.60 22.88
C LEU A 341 -4.30 9.93 22.78
N THR A 342 -3.56 11.00 22.56
CA THR A 342 -4.08 12.35 22.31
C THR A 342 -3.34 13.00 21.15
N PRO A 343 -3.99 13.88 20.35
CA PRO A 343 -3.36 14.51 19.18
C PRO A 343 -2.00 15.17 19.46
N GLY A 344 -1.85 15.82 20.62
CA GLY A 344 -0.62 16.52 21.00
C GLY A 344 0.47 15.62 21.60
N ASN A 345 0.24 14.32 21.74
CA ASN A 345 1.14 13.38 22.42
C ASN A 345 1.72 12.32 21.48
N LEU A 346 1.68 12.54 20.17
CA LEU A 346 2.12 11.59 19.16
C LEU A 346 3.33 12.10 18.41
N ARG A 347 4.24 11.18 18.06
CA ARG A 347 5.36 11.44 17.16
C ARG A 347 5.59 10.26 16.23
N ILE A 348 6.08 10.58 15.04
CA ILE A 348 6.49 9.60 14.04
C ILE A 348 7.84 8.98 14.43
N VAL A 349 8.04 7.69 14.13
CA VAL A 349 9.26 6.95 14.51
C VAL A 349 10.24 6.86 13.34
N GLU A 350 9.73 6.48 12.17
CA GLU A 350 10.52 6.20 10.98
C GLU A 350 10.29 7.23 9.88
N THR A 351 11.37 7.71 9.29
CA THR A 351 11.41 8.65 8.15
C THR A 351 12.59 8.31 7.25
N PHE A 352 12.51 8.64 5.95
CA PHE A 352 13.61 8.45 5.00
C PHE A 352 14.63 9.58 5.03
N SER A 353 14.14 10.82 4.91
CA SER A 353 14.93 12.05 4.83
C SER A 353 15.27 12.64 6.20
N GLY A 354 14.50 12.29 7.24
CA GLY A 354 14.68 12.86 8.58
C GLY A 354 14.26 14.33 8.70
N THR A 355 13.72 14.93 7.64
CA THR A 355 13.30 16.33 7.63
C THR A 355 12.07 16.57 8.51
N GLU A 356 11.91 17.79 9.03
CA GLU A 356 10.68 18.17 9.74
C GLU A 356 9.45 18.08 8.83
N SER A 357 9.62 18.36 7.54
CA SER A 357 8.55 18.24 6.54
C SER A 357 8.03 16.81 6.39
N GLU A 358 8.90 15.80 6.48
CA GLU A 358 8.50 14.40 6.42
C GLU A 358 7.77 13.96 7.68
N HIS A 359 8.30 14.32 8.85
CA HIS A 359 7.63 14.08 10.13
C HIS A 359 6.24 14.72 10.16
N HIS A 360 6.12 15.98 9.73
CA HIS A 360 4.84 16.69 9.72
C HIS A 360 3.86 16.10 8.70
N PHE A 361 4.35 15.63 7.55
CA PHE A 361 3.53 14.97 6.55
C PHE A 361 2.88 13.69 7.10
N PHE A 362 3.67 12.78 7.67
CA PHE A 362 3.14 11.56 8.29
C PHE A 362 2.31 11.83 9.54
N LEU A 363 2.71 12.81 10.37
CA LEU A 363 1.95 13.20 11.55
C LEU A 363 0.57 13.75 11.17
N THR A 364 0.49 14.56 10.11
CA THR A 364 -0.80 15.07 9.63
C THR A 364 -1.74 13.92 9.23
N SER A 365 -1.24 12.91 8.51
CA SER A 365 -2.01 11.71 8.18
C SER A 365 -2.44 10.92 9.42
N LEU A 366 -1.53 10.74 10.39
CA LEU A 366 -1.84 10.08 11.66
C LEU A 366 -2.96 10.79 12.43
N LEU A 367 -2.95 12.13 12.46
CA LEU A 367 -3.97 12.92 13.13
C LEU A 367 -5.34 12.82 12.45
N ILE A 368 -5.38 12.73 11.12
CA ILE A 368 -6.61 12.48 10.36
C ILE A 368 -7.20 11.11 10.74
N GLU A 369 -6.36 10.06 10.82
CA GLU A 369 -6.82 8.72 11.25
C GLU A 369 -7.38 8.73 12.67
N LEU A 370 -6.70 9.41 13.60
CA LEU A 370 -7.14 9.53 14.99
C LEU A 370 -8.45 10.33 15.14
N GLN A 371 -8.61 11.43 14.39
CA GLN A 371 -9.85 12.19 14.36
C GLN A 371 -11.00 11.39 13.74
N GLY A 372 -10.69 10.50 12.79
CA GLY A 372 -11.62 9.58 12.14
C GLY A 372 -12.36 8.63 13.08
N VAL A 373 -11.86 8.40 14.30
CA VAL A 373 -12.54 7.60 15.33
C VAL A 373 -13.95 8.12 15.61
N ALA A 374 -14.11 9.45 15.68
CA ALA A 374 -15.42 10.06 15.89
C ALA A 374 -16.37 9.80 14.70
N ALA A 375 -15.84 9.81 13.47
CA ALA A 375 -16.62 9.48 12.27
C ALA A 375 -17.09 8.02 12.29
N LEU A 376 -16.20 7.07 12.61
CA LEU A 376 -16.55 5.65 12.71
C LEU A 376 -17.62 5.39 13.78
N GLY A 377 -17.54 6.06 14.93
CA GLY A 377 -18.56 5.98 15.98
C GLY A 377 -19.93 6.49 15.52
N LEU A 378 -19.96 7.61 14.78
CA LEU A 378 -21.19 8.15 14.20
C LEU A 378 -21.76 7.26 13.09
N MET A 379 -20.90 6.65 12.28
CA MET A 379 -21.30 5.70 11.24
C MET A 379 -22.00 4.49 11.85
N ARG A 380 -21.37 3.85 12.84
CA ARG A 380 -21.96 2.73 13.57
C ARG A 380 -23.30 3.10 14.18
N ALA A 381 -23.36 4.20 14.94
CA ALA A 381 -24.60 4.65 15.57
C ALA A 381 -25.71 4.93 14.53
N SER A 382 -25.35 5.42 13.34
CA SER A 382 -26.33 5.67 12.28
C SER A 382 -26.84 4.37 11.65
N LEU A 383 -25.98 3.35 11.48
CA LEU A 383 -26.37 2.04 10.96
C LEU A 383 -27.28 1.29 11.95
N ASP A 384 -27.01 1.38 13.25
CA ASP A 384 -27.88 0.82 14.30
C ASP A 384 -29.30 1.44 14.24
N GLU A 385 -29.41 2.73 13.96
CA GLU A 385 -30.71 3.41 13.79
C GLU A 385 -31.39 3.06 12.45
N CYS A 386 -30.62 2.82 11.38
CA CYS A 386 -31.16 2.37 10.10
C CYS A 386 -31.94 1.06 10.23
N PHE A 387 -31.55 0.18 11.15
CA PHE A 387 -32.28 -1.05 11.44
C PHE A 387 -33.69 -0.80 12.02
N VAL A 388 -33.86 0.27 12.80
CA VAL A 388 -35.17 0.63 13.40
C VAL A 388 -36.06 1.39 12.42
N ALA A 389 -35.46 2.30 11.63
CA ALA A 389 -36.09 3.06 10.53
C ALA A 389 -37.35 3.88 10.85
N ASP A 390 -37.73 4.05 12.13
CA ASP A 390 -38.87 4.88 12.53
C ASP A 390 -38.57 6.40 12.47
N GLU A 391 -39.57 7.24 12.75
CA GLU A 391 -39.41 8.71 12.72
C GLU A 391 -38.35 9.22 13.72
N LEU A 392 -38.23 8.59 14.90
CA LEU A 392 -37.24 8.99 15.90
C LEU A 392 -35.83 8.61 15.45
N ALA A 393 -35.66 7.40 14.90
CA ALA A 393 -34.44 6.91 14.29
C ALA A 393 -33.99 7.83 13.14
N ARG A 394 -34.88 8.20 12.22
CA ARG A 394 -34.56 9.16 11.14
C ARG A 394 -34.07 10.51 11.67
N ARG A 395 -34.65 11.01 12.76
CA ARG A 395 -34.18 12.25 13.41
C ARG A 395 -32.81 12.09 14.07
N ARG A 396 -32.56 10.95 14.72
CA ARG A 396 -31.25 10.62 15.30
C ARG A 396 -30.18 10.51 14.23
N VAL A 397 -30.44 9.79 13.13
CA VAL A 397 -29.55 9.70 11.97
C VAL A 397 -29.26 11.10 11.40
N ALA A 398 -30.28 11.96 11.27
CA ALA A 398 -30.06 13.34 10.80
C ALA A 398 -29.10 14.12 11.72
N GLN A 399 -29.21 13.95 13.05
CA GLN A 399 -28.29 14.57 14.02
C GLN A 399 -26.88 13.97 13.94
N TYR A 400 -26.75 12.65 13.78
CA TYR A 400 -25.45 12.00 13.63
C TYR A 400 -24.73 12.44 12.35
N LEU A 401 -25.46 12.56 11.23
CA LEU A 401 -24.92 13.10 9.97
C LEU A 401 -24.49 14.56 10.10
N GLN A 402 -25.23 15.40 10.84
CA GLN A 402 -24.80 16.78 11.13
C GLN A 402 -23.54 16.83 12.00
N ARG A 403 -23.38 15.91 12.96
CA ARG A 403 -22.12 15.78 13.71
C ARG A 403 -20.99 15.30 12.82
N LEU A 404 -21.28 14.39 11.88
CA LEU A 404 -20.30 13.89 10.91
C LEU A 404 -19.78 15.00 10.00
N VAL A 405 -20.63 15.95 9.59
CA VAL A 405 -20.20 17.18 8.88
C VAL A 405 -19.14 17.94 9.66
N GLY A 406 -19.31 18.08 10.97
CA GLY A 406 -18.32 18.72 11.85
C GLY A 406 -16.99 17.96 11.85
N VAL A 407 -17.03 16.64 12.05
CA VAL A 407 -15.84 15.78 12.04
C VAL A 407 -15.10 15.86 10.71
N VAL A 408 -15.80 15.74 9.57
CA VAL A 408 -15.18 15.83 8.24
C VAL A 408 -14.58 17.23 7.99
N GLY A 409 -15.20 18.29 8.52
CA GLY A 409 -14.62 19.63 8.51
C GLY A 409 -13.33 19.75 9.33
N GLU A 410 -13.23 19.05 10.47
CA GLU A 410 -11.98 18.95 11.24
C GLU A 410 -10.89 18.19 10.45
N LEU A 411 -11.25 17.09 9.77
CA LEU A 411 -10.32 16.38 8.88
C LEU A 411 -9.80 17.28 7.76
N GLU A 412 -10.66 18.10 7.16
CA GLU A 412 -10.28 19.09 6.14
C GLU A 412 -9.28 20.10 6.71
N GLN A 413 -9.55 20.63 7.90
CA GLN A 413 -8.66 21.59 8.53
C GLN A 413 -7.30 20.98 8.88
N THR A 414 -7.27 19.74 9.38
CA THR A 414 -6.01 19.00 9.63
C THR A 414 -5.23 18.80 8.33
N LEU A 415 -5.89 18.41 7.24
CA LEU A 415 -5.25 18.27 5.93
C LEU A 415 -4.66 19.60 5.43
N LYS A 416 -5.38 20.70 5.61
CA LYS A 416 -4.92 22.05 5.26
C LYS A 416 -3.68 22.45 6.07
N ASP A 417 -3.60 22.02 7.33
CA ASP A 417 -2.51 22.30 8.26
C ASP A 417 -1.19 21.60 7.92
N VAL A 418 -1.18 20.68 6.95
CA VAL A 418 0.08 20.13 6.39
C VAL A 418 1.03 21.24 5.94
N ARG A 419 0.48 22.36 5.45
CA ARG A 419 1.26 23.53 4.96
C ARG A 419 2.00 24.29 6.06
N LYS A 420 1.67 24.06 7.34
CA LYS A 420 2.29 24.78 8.45
C LYS A 420 3.75 24.37 8.69
N ALA A 421 4.09 23.10 8.42
CA ALA A 421 5.44 22.58 8.66
C ALA A 421 5.92 21.55 7.61
N CYS A 422 5.18 21.35 6.52
CA CYS A 422 5.66 20.59 5.36
C CYS A 422 5.91 21.54 4.17
N ASP A 423 7.17 21.78 3.82
CA ASP A 423 7.53 22.61 2.67
C ASP A 423 7.26 21.86 1.34
N PRO A 424 6.53 22.45 0.38
CA PRO A 424 6.22 21.79 -0.90
C PRO A 424 7.44 21.35 -1.70
N ALA A 425 8.52 22.13 -1.72
CA ALA A 425 9.71 21.77 -2.49
C ALA A 425 10.46 20.60 -1.84
N THR A 426 10.64 20.65 -0.52
CA THR A 426 11.21 19.58 0.30
C THR A 426 10.42 18.28 0.14
N PHE A 427 9.09 18.36 0.21
CA PHE A 427 8.23 17.20 -0.05
C PHE A 427 8.47 16.60 -1.43
N TYR A 428 8.42 17.42 -2.48
CA TYR A 428 8.49 16.90 -3.85
C TYR A 428 9.87 16.32 -4.21
N TRP A 429 10.95 16.95 -3.77
CA TRP A 429 12.31 16.61 -4.19
C TRP A 429 13.04 15.71 -3.19
N ALA A 430 12.81 15.85 -1.89
CA ALA A 430 13.53 15.10 -0.85
C ALA A 430 12.77 13.87 -0.34
N ILE A 431 11.43 13.96 -0.26
CA ILE A 431 10.59 12.96 0.42
C ILE A 431 9.91 12.03 -0.58
N ARG A 432 9.11 12.61 -1.49
CA ARG A 432 8.29 11.90 -2.47
C ARG A 432 9.04 10.85 -3.30
N PRO A 433 10.31 11.04 -3.71
CA PRO A 433 11.01 10.02 -4.49
C PRO A 433 11.20 8.68 -3.75
N TRP A 434 11.23 8.69 -2.41
CA TRP A 434 11.29 7.46 -1.59
C TRP A 434 10.00 6.65 -1.63
N PHE A 435 8.88 7.23 -2.07
CA PHE A 435 7.57 6.57 -2.12
C PHE A 435 7.26 5.95 -3.48
N ARG A 436 8.24 5.87 -4.39
CA ARG A 436 8.01 5.36 -5.74
C ARG A 436 8.00 3.84 -5.73
N GLY A 437 6.88 3.25 -6.14
CA GLY A 437 6.79 1.80 -6.33
C GLY A 437 7.44 1.29 -7.61
N GLY A 438 7.29 -0.02 -7.85
CA GLY A 438 7.74 -0.68 -9.08
C GLY A 438 6.96 -0.26 -10.32
N ASP A 439 5.74 0.25 -10.15
CA ASP A 439 4.87 0.80 -11.19
C ASP A 439 5.18 2.27 -11.55
N ALA A 440 6.08 2.92 -10.81
CA ALA A 440 6.35 4.35 -10.94
C ALA A 440 7.36 4.65 -12.07
N ALA A 441 6.94 4.51 -13.33
CA ALA A 441 7.61 5.08 -14.50
C ALA A 441 6.62 5.43 -15.63
N PRO A 442 6.93 6.39 -16.52
CA PRO A 442 6.02 6.85 -17.58
C PRO A 442 5.57 5.76 -18.57
N ASP A 443 6.33 4.66 -18.65
CA ASP A 443 6.15 3.50 -19.52
C ASP A 443 5.48 2.30 -18.81
N GLY A 444 4.92 2.49 -17.61
CA GLY A 444 4.24 1.44 -16.85
C GLY A 444 5.08 0.81 -15.73
N GLY A 445 6.30 1.31 -15.48
CA GLY A 445 7.18 0.83 -14.41
C GLY A 445 8.10 -0.31 -14.86
N ARG A 446 9.29 -0.38 -14.25
CA ARG A 446 10.23 -1.51 -14.47
C ARG A 446 9.94 -2.72 -13.57
N GLY A 447 9.02 -2.54 -12.61
CA GLY A 447 8.77 -3.48 -11.52
C GLY A 447 10.00 -3.70 -10.63
N TRP A 448 9.79 -4.40 -9.51
CA TRP A 448 10.86 -4.83 -8.62
C TRP A 448 10.96 -6.36 -8.63
N PHE A 449 12.18 -6.89 -8.58
CA PHE A 449 12.45 -8.31 -8.48
C PHE A 449 12.52 -8.73 -7.01
N TYR A 450 11.72 -9.74 -6.65
CA TYR A 450 11.58 -10.27 -5.30
C TYR A 450 12.00 -11.74 -5.28
N PRO A 451 13.29 -12.04 -5.07
CA PRO A 451 13.72 -13.44 -4.94
C PRO A 451 13.09 -14.09 -3.71
N SER A 452 12.69 -15.36 -3.84
CA SER A 452 12.11 -16.13 -2.73
C SER A 452 13.13 -16.99 -1.98
N SER A 453 14.35 -17.10 -2.50
CA SER A 453 15.50 -17.70 -1.84
C SER A 453 16.80 -17.00 -2.25
N ARG A 454 17.94 -17.42 -1.68
CA ARG A 454 19.25 -16.86 -2.05
C ARG A 454 19.69 -17.29 -3.46
N GLU A 455 19.30 -18.49 -3.88
CA GLU A 455 19.60 -19.05 -5.20
C GLU A 455 18.88 -18.27 -6.31
N GLU A 456 17.67 -17.77 -6.02
CA GLU A 456 16.87 -16.99 -6.98
C GLU A 456 17.33 -15.53 -7.12
N GLU A 457 18.21 -15.03 -6.25
CA GLU A 457 18.57 -13.61 -6.15
C GLU A 457 19.02 -13.03 -7.49
N TYR A 458 19.73 -13.79 -8.32
CA TYR A 458 20.22 -13.38 -9.64
C TYR A 458 19.63 -14.22 -10.79
N SER A 459 18.53 -14.94 -10.54
CA SER A 459 17.86 -15.70 -11.59
C SER A 459 17.28 -14.78 -12.66
N GLU A 460 17.53 -15.14 -13.93
CA GLU A 460 16.94 -14.49 -15.10
C GLU A 460 15.46 -14.86 -15.29
N ALA A 461 15.01 -15.97 -14.68
CA ALA A 461 13.61 -16.39 -14.75
C ALA A 461 12.69 -15.54 -13.84
N LEU A 462 13.25 -14.81 -12.88
CA LEU A 462 12.49 -14.05 -11.89
C LEU A 462 11.74 -12.90 -12.56
N GLN A 463 10.43 -12.86 -12.39
CA GLN A 463 9.59 -11.83 -12.99
C GLN A 463 9.49 -10.59 -12.09
N PRO A 464 9.55 -9.37 -12.65
CA PRO A 464 9.38 -8.15 -11.89
C PRO A 464 7.91 -7.98 -11.48
N ARG A 465 7.67 -7.48 -10.27
CA ARG A 465 6.32 -7.20 -9.75
C ARG A 465 6.06 -5.69 -9.74
N LEU A 466 4.89 -5.30 -10.23
CA LEU A 466 4.43 -3.91 -10.31
C LEU A 466 3.60 -3.56 -9.08
N PHE A 467 4.29 -3.18 -8.00
CA PHE A 467 3.63 -2.66 -6.80
C PHE A 467 3.65 -1.14 -6.76
N THR A 468 2.55 -0.57 -6.30
CA THR A 468 2.33 0.85 -6.08
C THR A 468 2.87 1.26 -4.72
N GLY A 469 3.60 2.37 -4.67
CA GLY A 469 4.06 2.95 -3.41
C GLY A 469 2.92 3.55 -2.57
N PRO A 470 3.22 4.09 -1.38
CA PRO A 470 2.19 4.55 -0.46
C PRO A 470 1.44 5.77 -1.01
N SER A 471 0.13 5.81 -0.74
CA SER A 471 -0.72 6.95 -1.07
C SER A 471 -1.87 7.10 -0.07
N ALA A 472 -2.41 8.31 0.05
CA ALA A 472 -3.61 8.56 0.86
C ALA A 472 -4.83 7.75 0.38
N GLY A 473 -4.83 7.26 -0.87
CA GLY A 473 -5.87 6.35 -1.38
C GLY A 473 -5.91 4.99 -0.68
N GLN A 474 -4.87 4.64 0.08
CA GLN A 474 -4.78 3.42 0.88
C GLN A 474 -5.32 3.61 2.31
N SER A 475 -5.82 4.79 2.68
CA SER A 475 -6.48 5.00 3.98
C SER A 475 -7.85 4.33 4.03
N SER A 476 -8.03 3.38 4.95
CA SER A 476 -9.31 2.68 5.15
C SER A 476 -10.42 3.61 5.63
N LEU A 477 -10.09 4.67 6.39
CA LEU A 477 -11.04 5.67 6.85
C LEU A 477 -11.74 6.40 5.70
N ILE A 478 -10.98 6.82 4.68
CA ILE A 478 -11.54 7.52 3.52
C ILE A 478 -12.49 6.60 2.74
N HIS A 479 -12.14 5.32 2.59
CA HIS A 479 -13.03 4.34 1.96
C HIS A 479 -14.27 4.06 2.79
N ALA A 480 -14.15 4.00 4.12
CA ALA A 480 -15.29 3.77 5.00
C ALA A 480 -16.32 4.91 4.88
N LEU A 481 -15.87 6.17 4.85
CA LEU A 481 -16.72 7.35 4.60
C LEU A 481 -17.41 7.26 3.23
N ASP A 482 -16.67 6.86 2.20
CA ASP A 482 -17.18 6.74 0.83
C ASP A 482 -18.28 5.67 0.74
N VAL A 483 -18.04 4.48 1.30
CA VAL A 483 -19.01 3.38 1.32
C VAL A 483 -20.25 3.77 2.12
N PHE A 484 -20.07 4.37 3.30
CA PHE A 484 -21.17 4.77 4.18
C PHE A 484 -22.10 5.80 3.53
N LEU A 485 -21.52 6.82 2.87
CA LEU A 485 -22.26 7.85 2.13
C LEU A 485 -22.56 7.46 0.69
N ASP A 486 -22.41 6.17 0.34
CA ASP A 486 -22.79 5.60 -0.95
C ASP A 486 -22.10 6.25 -2.18
N VAL A 487 -20.86 6.69 -2.02
CA VAL A 487 -20.02 7.21 -3.11
C VAL A 487 -19.46 6.04 -3.92
N ASP A 488 -19.91 5.92 -5.17
CA ASP A 488 -19.48 4.82 -6.04
C ASP A 488 -18.19 5.15 -6.79
N HIS A 489 -17.13 4.44 -6.44
CA HIS A 489 -15.87 4.48 -7.17
C HIS A 489 -15.71 3.41 -8.22
N ALA A 490 -16.51 2.35 -8.20
CA ALA A 490 -16.47 1.28 -9.20
C ALA A 490 -17.09 1.72 -10.54
N GLY A 491 -17.91 2.78 -10.54
CA GLY A 491 -18.61 3.25 -11.74
C GLY A 491 -19.70 2.30 -12.19
N VAL A 492 -20.21 1.49 -11.26
CA VAL A 492 -21.25 0.48 -11.47
C VAL A 492 -22.63 1.14 -11.47
N LYS A 493 -22.77 2.29 -10.80
CA LYS A 493 -23.97 3.14 -10.87
C LYS A 493 -24.01 3.87 -12.21
N GLY A 494 -24.99 3.53 -13.04
CA GLY A 494 -25.23 4.19 -14.32
C GLY A 494 -25.30 5.72 -14.18
N HIS A 495 -24.71 6.43 -15.14
CA HIS A 495 -24.69 7.90 -15.17
C HIS A 495 -26.10 8.49 -15.22
N VAL A 496 -26.53 9.16 -14.14
CA VAL A 496 -27.65 10.10 -14.24
C VAL A 496 -27.09 11.38 -14.84
N ALA A 497 -27.39 11.63 -16.11
CA ALA A 497 -27.01 12.87 -16.78
C ALA A 497 -27.59 14.08 -16.02
N PRO A 498 -26.86 15.20 -15.87
CA PRO A 498 -27.42 16.41 -15.27
C PRO A 498 -28.63 16.89 -16.08
N PRO A 499 -29.69 17.44 -15.45
CA PRO A 499 -30.81 18.02 -16.17
C PRO A 499 -30.30 19.17 -17.04
N ALA A 500 -30.57 19.08 -18.34
CA ALA A 500 -30.22 20.10 -19.31
C ALA A 500 -30.90 21.43 -18.93
N GLY A 501 -30.09 22.40 -18.50
CA GLY A 501 -30.53 23.77 -18.27
C GLY A 501 -31.08 24.35 -19.57
N HIS A 502 -32.32 24.83 -19.52
CA HIS A 502 -32.95 25.57 -20.60
C HIS A 502 -32.23 26.91 -20.79
N GLY A 503 -31.38 26.99 -21.82
CA GLY A 503 -30.76 28.22 -22.29
C GLY A 503 -30.74 28.22 -23.81
N GLY A 504 -31.71 28.91 -24.42
CA GLY A 504 -31.78 29.11 -25.87
C GLY A 504 -30.62 29.99 -26.36
N GLY A 505 -30.00 29.61 -27.48
CA GLY A 505 -28.95 30.41 -28.09
C GLY A 505 -28.20 29.74 -29.23
N GLN A 506 -28.78 29.85 -30.44
CA GLN A 506 -28.14 29.87 -31.77
C GLN A 506 -27.21 28.71 -32.21
N GLN A 507 -27.74 27.94 -33.15
CA GLN A 507 -27.05 27.04 -34.07
C GLN A 507 -25.99 27.79 -34.90
N GLN A 508 -24.75 27.30 -34.89
CA GLN A 508 -23.86 27.39 -36.05
C GLN A 508 -23.38 26.00 -36.45
N GLN A 509 -23.82 25.61 -37.65
CA GLN A 509 -23.43 24.40 -38.36
C GLN A 509 -21.96 24.44 -38.76
N ARG A 510 -21.20 23.40 -38.41
CA ARG A 510 -20.11 22.92 -39.26
C ARG A 510 -20.23 21.41 -39.47
N LYS A 511 -20.43 21.05 -40.73
CA LYS A 511 -20.51 19.70 -41.30
C LYS A 511 -19.13 19.07 -41.40
N GLY A 512 -19.06 17.75 -41.19
CA GLY A 512 -17.98 16.87 -41.63
C GLY A 512 -18.12 15.47 -41.02
N PRO A 513 -18.36 14.41 -41.80
CA PRO A 513 -18.52 13.04 -41.31
C PRO A 513 -17.19 12.27 -41.33
N ALA A 514 -16.96 11.44 -40.29
CA ALA A 514 -15.92 10.42 -40.07
C ALA A 514 -15.28 10.64 -38.69
N SER A 515 -15.19 9.69 -37.77
CA SER A 515 -15.42 8.24 -37.80
C SER A 515 -15.79 7.82 -36.37
N ALA A 516 -16.75 6.89 -36.28
CA ALA A 516 -17.22 6.27 -35.04
C ALA A 516 -16.22 5.22 -34.53
N GLU A 517 -14.98 5.64 -34.28
CA GLU A 517 -13.90 4.80 -33.73
C GLU A 517 -13.19 5.53 -32.60
N ARG A 518 -13.87 5.67 -31.46
CA ARG A 518 -13.20 5.86 -30.15
C ARG A 518 -14.03 5.51 -28.92
N ALA A 519 -15.20 4.89 -29.11
CA ALA A 519 -15.97 4.28 -28.04
C ALA A 519 -15.76 2.76 -28.09
N LYS A 520 -14.57 2.29 -27.72
CA LYS A 520 -14.33 0.88 -27.42
C LYS A 520 -13.73 0.78 -26.02
N GLY A 521 -14.52 0.23 -25.10
CA GLY A 521 -14.06 -0.56 -23.96
C GLY A 521 -13.50 0.19 -22.75
N GLU A 522 -14.36 0.86 -21.97
CA GLU A 522 -14.17 0.91 -20.51
C GLU A 522 -14.98 -0.23 -19.86
N GLY A 523 -14.73 -1.45 -20.37
CA GLY A 523 -15.23 -2.69 -19.82
C GLY A 523 -14.28 -3.17 -18.73
N ASN A 524 -14.81 -3.23 -17.52
CA ASN A 524 -14.33 -3.79 -16.27
C ASN A 524 -13.48 -5.08 -16.39
N GLU A 525 -12.16 -4.94 -16.47
CA GLU A 525 -11.19 -6.00 -16.09
C GLU A 525 -10.16 -5.48 -15.06
N ASP A 526 -9.79 -4.19 -15.14
CA ASP A 526 -8.99 -3.50 -14.12
C ASP A 526 -9.88 -2.58 -13.28
N GLY A 527 -10.21 -3.02 -12.06
CA GLY A 527 -10.95 -2.20 -11.09
C GLY A 527 -10.37 -0.79 -10.96
N THR A 528 -11.19 0.17 -10.56
CA THR A 528 -10.81 1.59 -10.43
C THR A 528 -9.65 1.78 -9.47
N PHE A 529 -8.93 2.90 -9.56
CA PHE A 529 -7.76 3.15 -8.69
C PHE A 529 -8.07 2.94 -7.21
N MET A 530 -9.22 3.39 -6.72
CA MET A 530 -9.63 3.18 -5.33
C MET A 530 -9.76 1.69 -5.01
N GLN A 531 -10.41 0.89 -5.86
CA GLN A 531 -10.51 -0.57 -5.65
C GLN A 531 -9.12 -1.22 -5.61
N ARG A 532 -8.19 -0.81 -6.48
CA ARG A 532 -6.80 -1.29 -6.41
C ARG A 532 -6.10 -0.89 -5.13
N MET A 533 -6.37 0.30 -4.58
CA MET A 533 -5.76 0.75 -3.33
C MET A 533 -6.26 -0.02 -2.10
N GLN A 534 -7.41 -0.69 -2.16
CA GLN A 534 -7.84 -1.57 -1.08
C GLN A 534 -6.85 -2.72 -0.87
N LEU A 535 -6.23 -3.23 -1.95
CA LEU A 535 -5.19 -4.28 -1.90
C LEU A 535 -3.98 -3.91 -1.03
N TYR A 536 -3.78 -2.63 -0.76
CA TYR A 536 -2.68 -2.09 0.05
C TYR A 536 -3.10 -1.77 1.49
N MET A 537 -4.33 -2.09 1.87
CA MET A 537 -4.81 -1.98 3.26
C MET A 537 -4.62 -3.32 3.98
N PRO A 538 -4.41 -3.32 5.31
CA PRO A 538 -4.39 -4.55 6.10
C PRO A 538 -5.62 -5.42 5.80
N GLY A 539 -5.44 -6.75 5.71
CA GLY A 539 -6.51 -7.66 5.27
C GLY A 539 -7.80 -7.52 6.10
N GLN A 540 -7.68 -7.29 7.40
CA GLN A 540 -8.83 -7.07 8.28
C GLN A 540 -9.60 -5.77 7.95
N HIS A 541 -8.91 -4.71 7.56
CA HIS A 541 -9.55 -3.47 7.14
C HIS A 541 -10.28 -3.65 5.80
N ARG A 542 -9.72 -4.45 4.87
CA ARG A 542 -10.43 -4.80 3.63
C ARG A 542 -11.72 -5.55 3.93
N ARG A 543 -11.68 -6.56 4.81
CA ARG A 543 -12.87 -7.31 5.23
C ARG A 543 -13.92 -6.41 5.87
N PHE A 544 -13.52 -5.42 6.67
CA PHE A 544 -14.43 -4.40 7.19
C PHE A 544 -15.12 -3.62 6.06
N LEU A 545 -14.37 -3.15 5.06
CA LEU A 545 -14.94 -2.41 3.94
C LEU A 545 -15.92 -3.29 3.13
N THR A 546 -15.58 -4.55 2.88
CA THR A 546 -16.47 -5.51 2.23
C THR A 546 -17.73 -5.76 3.05
N HIS A 547 -17.61 -5.92 4.37
CA HIS A 547 -18.75 -6.09 5.26
C HIS A 547 -19.64 -4.83 5.25
N LEU A 548 -19.05 -3.64 5.37
CA LEU A 548 -19.78 -2.37 5.31
C LEU A 548 -20.52 -2.19 3.97
N GLN A 549 -19.93 -2.63 2.86
CA GLN A 549 -20.60 -2.65 1.55
C GLN A 549 -21.76 -3.66 1.51
N SER A 550 -21.61 -4.84 2.12
CA SER A 550 -22.64 -5.89 2.13
C SER A 550 -23.92 -5.48 2.86
N LEU A 551 -23.81 -4.59 3.86
CA LEU A 551 -24.98 -4.04 4.57
C LEU A 551 -25.91 -3.27 3.62
N ALA A 552 -25.39 -2.71 2.52
CA ALA A 552 -26.20 -2.06 1.50
C ALA A 552 -27.08 -3.05 0.71
N ALA A 553 -26.62 -4.29 0.52
CA ALA A 553 -27.38 -5.30 -0.19
C ALA A 553 -28.46 -5.96 0.68
N ALA A 554 -28.17 -6.18 1.97
CA ALA A 554 -29.07 -6.85 2.90
C ALA A 554 -30.39 -6.09 3.15
N ALA A 555 -30.34 -4.74 3.15
CA ALA A 555 -31.52 -3.92 3.38
C ALA A 555 -32.61 -4.07 2.30
N ASP A 556 -32.23 -4.43 1.06
CA ASP A 556 -33.17 -4.60 -0.06
C ASP A 556 -33.83 -5.99 -0.08
N GLU A 557 -33.11 -7.06 0.30
CA GLU A 557 -33.68 -8.41 0.37
C GLU A 557 -34.86 -8.47 1.36
N GLU A 558 -34.77 -7.72 2.45
CA GLU A 558 -35.82 -7.63 3.47
C GLU A 558 -37.07 -6.87 2.98
N GLU A 559 -36.90 -5.77 2.26
CA GLU A 559 -38.01 -5.02 1.64
C GLU A 559 -38.68 -5.84 0.53
N ARG A 560 -37.89 -6.60 -0.24
CA ARG A 560 -38.39 -7.48 -1.29
C ARG A 560 -39.15 -8.70 -0.75
N ALA A 561 -38.75 -9.22 0.40
CA ALA A 561 -39.46 -10.29 1.10
C ALA A 561 -40.82 -9.83 1.68
N GLN A 562 -41.06 -8.52 1.78
CA GLN A 562 -42.31 -7.93 2.26
C GLN A 562 -43.29 -7.56 1.13
N LEU A 563 -42.92 -7.74 -0.13
CA LEU A 563 -43.82 -7.50 -1.27
C LEU A 563 -44.79 -8.68 -1.48
N PRO A 564 -46.06 -8.43 -1.88
CA PRO A 564 -47.03 -9.49 -2.15
C PRO A 564 -46.55 -10.43 -3.27
N GLU A 565 -46.75 -11.75 -3.09
CA GLU A 565 -46.34 -12.80 -4.04
C GLU A 565 -46.88 -12.58 -5.48
N GLU A 566 -47.96 -11.80 -5.63
CA GLU A 566 -48.61 -11.49 -6.91
C GLU A 566 -47.74 -10.62 -7.85
N ALA A 567 -46.66 -10.01 -7.37
CA ALA A 567 -45.71 -9.24 -8.18
C ALA A 567 -44.49 -10.07 -8.69
N MET A 568 -44.41 -11.36 -8.34
CA MET A 568 -43.26 -12.22 -8.66
C MET A 568 -43.35 -13.02 -9.97
N ASP A 569 -44.41 -12.84 -10.76
CA ASP A 569 -44.61 -13.54 -12.03
C ASP A 569 -44.13 -12.71 -13.25
N ILE A 570 -42.81 -12.51 -13.38
CA ILE A 570 -42.21 -12.10 -14.68
C ILE A 570 -40.89 -12.85 -14.91
N ASP A 571 -40.95 -13.76 -15.88
CA ASP A 571 -39.91 -14.40 -16.71
C ASP A 571 -38.73 -15.11 -16.03
N LEU A 572 -38.76 -16.45 -16.07
CA LEU A 572 -37.76 -17.37 -15.52
C LEU A 572 -36.81 -17.99 -16.58
N ASP A 573 -36.79 -17.55 -17.84
CA ASP A 573 -36.12 -18.30 -18.92
C ASP A 573 -35.00 -17.56 -19.69
N SER A 574 -34.32 -16.57 -19.09
CA SER A 574 -33.09 -16.00 -19.69
C SER A 574 -31.87 -16.09 -18.78
N GLU A 575 -31.01 -17.09 -19.06
CA GLU A 575 -29.60 -17.18 -18.64
C GLU A 575 -28.74 -16.10 -19.34
N GLU A 576 -29.20 -14.85 -19.36
CA GLU A 576 -28.34 -13.70 -19.62
C GLU A 576 -27.87 -13.17 -18.26
N LYS A 577 -26.54 -12.99 -18.10
CA LYS A 577 -25.91 -12.35 -16.93
C LYS A 577 -26.74 -11.12 -16.51
N ARG A 578 -27.60 -11.30 -15.51
CA ARG A 578 -28.40 -10.22 -14.92
C ARG A 578 -27.39 -9.17 -14.45
N PRO A 579 -27.44 -7.91 -14.93
CA PRO A 579 -26.49 -6.89 -14.48
C PRO A 579 -26.58 -6.83 -12.95
N GLU A 580 -25.42 -6.85 -12.27
CA GLU A 580 -25.36 -6.73 -10.81
C GLU A 580 -26.20 -5.52 -10.40
N LYS A 581 -27.35 -5.77 -9.75
CA LYS A 581 -28.21 -4.70 -9.27
C LYS A 581 -27.45 -3.98 -8.16
N HIS A 582 -27.09 -2.73 -8.40
CA HIS A 582 -26.41 -1.91 -7.41
C HIS A 582 -27.44 -1.36 -6.41
N TYR A 583 -27.28 -1.72 -5.13
CA TYR A 583 -28.17 -1.29 -4.05
C TYR A 583 -27.63 -0.04 -3.34
N PRO A 584 -28.49 0.95 -3.01
CA PRO A 584 -28.07 2.12 -2.24
C PRO A 584 -27.66 1.72 -0.82
N SER A 585 -26.69 2.43 -0.23
CA SER A 585 -26.35 2.21 1.19
C SER A 585 -27.57 2.39 2.10
N PRO A 586 -27.61 1.76 3.30
CA PRO A 586 -28.77 1.84 4.19
C PRO A 586 -29.13 3.28 4.56
N ILE A 587 -28.11 4.13 4.70
CA ILE A 587 -28.28 5.55 5.01
C ILE A 587 -28.86 6.31 3.82
N ARG A 588 -28.38 6.05 2.60
CA ARG A 588 -28.92 6.68 1.40
C ARG A 588 -30.36 6.24 1.18
N HIS A 589 -30.63 4.94 1.31
CA HIS A 589 -31.97 4.38 1.22
C HIS A 589 -32.91 5.08 2.22
N LEU A 590 -32.55 5.13 3.51
CA LEU A 590 -33.37 5.78 4.55
C LEU A 590 -33.62 7.27 4.29
N ALA A 591 -32.64 7.97 3.70
CA ALA A 591 -32.79 9.36 3.30
C ALA A 591 -33.72 9.53 2.08
N GLN A 592 -33.68 8.60 1.12
CA GLN A 592 -34.54 8.59 -0.07
C GLN A 592 -35.99 8.20 0.24
N SER A 593 -36.20 7.21 1.11
CA SER A 593 -37.52 6.71 1.50
C SER A 593 -38.20 7.55 2.59
N CYS A 594 -37.65 8.72 2.92
CA CYS A 594 -38.19 9.59 3.96
C CYS A 594 -39.58 10.16 3.55
N PRO A 595 -40.68 9.82 4.25
CA PRO A 595 -42.04 10.18 3.81
C PRO A 595 -42.32 11.68 3.68
N ASN A 596 -41.58 12.51 4.43
CA ASN A 596 -41.70 13.97 4.46
C ASN A 596 -40.40 14.65 4.02
N ALA A 597 -39.76 14.16 2.96
CA ALA A 597 -38.41 14.58 2.54
C ALA A 597 -38.21 16.11 2.42
N ALA A 598 -39.24 16.88 2.05
CA ALA A 598 -39.17 18.34 1.93
C ALA A 598 -38.99 19.06 3.28
N THR A 599 -39.58 18.53 4.35
CA THR A 599 -39.61 19.16 5.69
C THR A 599 -38.73 18.44 6.70
N HIS A 600 -38.51 17.14 6.55
CA HIS A 600 -37.68 16.33 7.44
C HIS A 600 -36.19 16.69 7.29
N PRO A 601 -35.40 16.74 8.38
CA PRO A 601 -33.99 17.15 8.31
C PRO A 601 -33.05 16.12 7.67
N LEU A 602 -33.42 14.84 7.62
CA LEU A 602 -32.55 13.74 7.18
C LEU A 602 -31.97 13.92 5.76
N PRO A 603 -32.76 14.17 4.70
CA PRO A 603 -32.19 14.32 3.35
C PRO A 603 -31.22 15.49 3.25
N LYS A 604 -31.51 16.61 3.94
CA LYS A 604 -30.63 17.77 4.02
C LYS A 604 -29.33 17.44 4.76
N ALA A 605 -29.40 16.68 5.85
CA ALA A 605 -28.23 16.25 6.61
C ALA A 605 -27.33 15.29 5.82
N TYR A 606 -27.93 14.36 5.07
CA TYR A 606 -27.20 13.47 4.16
C TYR A 606 -26.45 14.26 3.07
N ASN A 607 -27.13 15.17 2.37
CA ASN A 607 -26.48 16.03 1.37
C ASN A 607 -25.42 16.95 1.97
N ALA A 608 -25.60 17.41 3.21
CA ALA A 608 -24.59 18.20 3.92
C ALA A 608 -23.33 17.37 4.22
N ALA A 609 -23.47 16.11 4.65
CA ALA A 609 -22.34 15.21 4.87
C ALA A 609 -21.54 14.95 3.58
N LEU A 610 -22.23 14.69 2.47
CA LEU A 610 -21.58 14.57 1.15
C LEU A 610 -20.90 15.86 0.70
N SER A 611 -21.52 17.02 0.94
CA SER A 611 -20.94 18.32 0.62
C SER A 611 -19.68 18.61 1.45
N SER A 612 -19.65 18.18 2.71
CA SER A 612 -18.45 18.26 3.56
C SER A 612 -17.33 17.36 3.05
N LEU A 613 -17.64 16.11 2.66
CA LEU A 613 -16.67 15.19 2.05
C LEU A 613 -16.12 15.72 0.72
N ARG A 614 -16.96 16.40 -0.07
CA ARG A 614 -16.52 17.13 -1.27
C ARG A 614 -15.53 18.24 -0.93
N SER A 615 -15.79 19.01 0.12
CA SER A 615 -14.88 20.09 0.57
C SER A 615 -13.51 19.55 0.97
N LEU A 616 -13.47 18.44 1.73
CA LEU A 616 -12.24 17.72 2.04
C LEU A 616 -11.46 17.32 0.77
N ARG A 617 -12.15 16.80 -0.25
CA ARG A 617 -11.54 16.42 -1.54
C ARG A 617 -11.03 17.63 -2.32
N ASP A 618 -11.76 18.76 -2.29
CA ASP A 618 -11.34 20.02 -2.90
C ASP A 618 -10.06 20.54 -2.23
N GLU A 619 -9.95 20.47 -0.91
CA GLU A 619 -8.71 20.84 -0.20
C GLU A 619 -7.57 19.88 -0.52
N HIS A 620 -7.82 18.57 -0.60
CA HIS A 620 -6.83 17.58 -1.03
C HIS A 620 -6.32 17.89 -2.44
N MET A 621 -7.20 18.27 -3.38
CA MET A 621 -6.81 18.72 -4.71
C MET A 621 -5.91 19.96 -4.69
N ARG A 622 -6.19 20.93 -3.82
CA ARG A 622 -5.34 22.13 -3.64
C ARG A 622 -3.97 21.74 -3.11
N VAL A 623 -3.90 20.87 -2.09
CA VAL A 623 -2.65 20.32 -1.55
C VAL A 623 -1.88 19.60 -2.65
N ALA A 624 -2.47 18.62 -3.34
CA ALA A 624 -1.82 17.88 -4.42
C ALA A 624 -1.29 18.79 -5.54
N THR A 625 -2.06 19.81 -5.93
CA THR A 625 -1.64 20.78 -6.95
C THR A 625 -0.41 21.56 -6.49
N LEU A 626 -0.39 22.02 -5.24
CA LEU A 626 0.74 22.77 -4.68
C LEU A 626 1.99 21.89 -4.51
N TYR A 627 1.84 20.70 -3.94
CA TYR A 627 2.96 19.83 -3.55
C TYR A 627 3.52 19.00 -4.72
N ILE A 628 2.74 18.78 -5.77
CA ILE A 628 3.15 17.90 -6.88
C ILE A 628 3.16 18.66 -8.20
N VAL A 629 2.01 19.17 -8.65
CA VAL A 629 1.88 19.76 -9.99
C VAL A 629 2.73 21.01 -10.13
N SER A 630 2.72 21.88 -9.13
CA SER A 630 3.48 23.13 -9.18
C SER A 630 4.98 22.91 -9.07
N GLN A 631 5.41 21.89 -8.30
CA GLN A 631 6.82 21.56 -8.11
C GLN A 631 7.41 20.83 -9.33
N ALA A 632 6.64 19.96 -9.97
CA ALA A 632 7.07 19.24 -11.17
C ALA A 632 7.43 20.15 -12.36
N ARG A 633 6.91 21.39 -12.37
CA ARG A 633 7.22 22.41 -13.39
C ARG A 633 8.47 23.23 -13.08
N ARG A 634 9.05 23.07 -11.88
CA ARG A 634 10.25 23.78 -11.44
C ARG A 634 11.49 22.90 -11.66
N PRO A 635 12.67 23.49 -11.92
CA PRO A 635 13.92 22.73 -11.93
C PRO A 635 14.22 22.18 -10.52
N PRO A 636 14.93 21.04 -10.41
CA PRO A 636 15.36 20.51 -9.12
C PRO A 636 16.26 21.53 -8.41
N PRO A 637 16.08 21.77 -7.09
CA PRO A 637 17.02 22.55 -6.30
C PRO A 637 18.42 21.92 -6.36
N PRO A 638 19.51 22.71 -6.21
CA PRO A 638 20.89 22.21 -6.32
C PRO A 638 21.19 21.01 -5.41
N GLU A 639 20.58 20.97 -4.23
CA GLU A 639 20.71 19.87 -3.27
C GLU A 639 20.19 18.52 -3.81
N TYR A 640 19.16 18.55 -4.66
CA TYR A 640 18.49 17.38 -5.22
C TYR A 640 18.77 17.20 -6.73
N ALA A 641 19.66 18.02 -7.29
CA ALA A 641 20.01 17.94 -8.70
C ALA A 641 20.79 16.64 -8.97
N PRO A 642 20.46 15.91 -10.05
CA PRO A 642 21.15 14.67 -10.39
C PRO A 642 22.65 14.92 -10.69
N LEU A 643 23.48 13.93 -10.34
CA LEU A 643 24.90 13.92 -10.68
C LEU A 643 25.10 13.75 -12.18
N LEU A 644 25.84 14.68 -12.80
CA LEU A 644 26.26 14.55 -14.20
C LEU A 644 27.68 13.95 -14.34
N GLU A 645 28.58 14.14 -13.35
CA GLU A 645 30.04 14.03 -13.63
C GLU A 645 30.73 12.73 -13.19
N ASP A 646 30.42 12.16 -12.01
CA ASP A 646 31.24 11.07 -11.43
C ASP A 646 31.12 9.72 -12.16
N GLN A 647 29.96 9.42 -12.74
CA GLN A 647 29.76 8.20 -13.53
C GLN A 647 30.36 8.31 -14.93
N GLU A 648 30.33 9.51 -15.51
CA GLU A 648 31.00 9.80 -16.77
C GLU A 648 32.51 9.69 -16.64
N ASP A 649 33.10 10.06 -15.51
CA ASP A 649 34.56 9.98 -15.30
C ASP A 649 35.04 8.53 -15.10
N TYR A 650 34.28 7.69 -14.39
CA TYR A 650 34.54 6.25 -14.33
C TYR A 650 34.43 5.64 -15.73
N ALA A 651 33.34 5.92 -16.44
CA ALA A 651 33.12 5.46 -17.80
C ALA A 651 34.20 5.97 -18.77
N ARG A 652 34.62 7.24 -18.68
CA ARG A 652 35.76 7.80 -19.43
C ARG A 652 37.08 7.08 -19.12
N THR A 653 37.26 6.62 -17.88
CA THR A 653 38.47 5.88 -17.50
C THR A 653 38.47 4.45 -18.03
N VAL A 654 37.31 3.80 -18.06
CA VAL A 654 37.13 2.55 -18.80
C VAL A 654 37.31 2.81 -20.31
N ALA A 655 36.95 4.00 -20.82
CA ALA A 655 36.99 4.31 -22.26
C ALA A 655 38.41 4.46 -22.78
N LYS A 656 39.34 4.88 -21.90
CA LYS A 656 40.78 4.85 -22.17
C LYS A 656 41.34 3.45 -22.40
N THR A 657 40.56 2.38 -22.19
CA THR A 657 40.93 1.00 -22.51
C THR A 657 40.44 0.52 -23.88
N LEU A 658 39.61 1.31 -24.57
CA LEU A 658 39.08 1.05 -25.92
C LEU A 658 39.79 1.94 -26.96
N GLN A 659 39.65 1.61 -28.25
CA GLN A 659 40.22 2.43 -29.32
C GLN A 659 39.50 3.80 -29.39
N PRO A 660 40.21 4.92 -29.67
CA PRO A 660 39.65 6.28 -29.55
C PRO A 660 38.40 6.55 -30.40
N GLN A 661 38.33 5.98 -31.61
CA GLN A 661 37.21 6.19 -32.54
C GLN A 661 35.92 5.48 -32.08
N GLU A 662 36.04 4.31 -31.46
CA GLU A 662 34.91 3.52 -30.94
C GLU A 662 34.34 4.15 -29.68
N ALA A 663 35.20 4.61 -28.77
CA ALA A 663 34.81 5.30 -27.56
C ALA A 663 34.03 6.60 -27.85
N GLN A 664 34.44 7.36 -28.87
CA GLN A 664 33.81 8.62 -29.23
C GLN A 664 32.40 8.43 -29.82
N ALA A 665 32.21 7.42 -30.67
CA ALA A 665 30.89 7.09 -31.24
C ALA A 665 29.87 6.63 -30.17
N ILE A 666 30.33 5.87 -29.17
CA ILE A 666 29.48 5.40 -28.06
C ILE A 666 29.04 6.58 -27.16
N VAL A 667 29.95 7.52 -26.89
CA VAL A 667 29.65 8.72 -26.09
C VAL A 667 28.64 9.62 -26.79
N GLU A 668 28.73 9.79 -28.10
CA GLU A 668 27.78 10.58 -28.89
C GLU A 668 26.38 9.95 -28.92
N GLY A 669 26.29 8.62 -29.13
CA GLY A 669 25.01 7.89 -29.08
C GLY A 669 24.32 7.92 -27.71
N ALA A 670 25.08 7.86 -26.62
CA ALA A 670 24.52 7.93 -25.26
C ALA A 670 23.88 9.29 -24.95
N LYS A 671 24.44 10.40 -25.47
CA LYS A 671 23.94 11.77 -25.28
C LYS A 671 22.63 12.05 -26.01
N GLU A 672 22.40 11.43 -27.17
CA GLU A 672 21.15 11.60 -27.92
C GLU A 672 19.96 10.94 -27.21
N MET A 673 20.18 9.81 -26.54
CA MET A 673 19.15 9.06 -25.80
C MET A 673 18.68 9.73 -24.49
N GLU A 674 19.33 10.79 -24.01
CA GLU A 674 18.96 11.50 -22.76
C GLU A 674 17.78 12.49 -22.92
N LYS A 675 17.43 12.87 -24.15
CA LYS A 675 16.42 13.91 -24.41
C LYS A 675 14.95 13.45 -24.34
N GLU A 676 14.65 12.16 -24.19
CA GLU A 676 13.29 11.62 -24.44
C GLU A 676 12.41 11.28 -23.21
N GLN A 677 12.81 11.57 -21.96
CA GLN A 677 12.01 11.18 -20.79
C GLN A 677 11.76 12.32 -19.80
N ALA A 678 10.60 12.99 -19.89
CA ALA A 678 10.07 13.81 -18.80
C ALA A 678 8.55 14.05 -18.92
N GLY A 679 7.75 13.34 -18.13
CA GLY A 679 6.33 13.63 -17.88
C GLY A 679 6.00 13.43 -16.41
N PRO A 680 5.20 14.31 -15.76
CA PRO A 680 4.89 14.22 -14.34
C PRO A 680 3.83 13.14 -14.07
N VAL A 681 4.21 12.09 -13.34
CA VAL A 681 3.32 10.99 -12.88
C VAL A 681 3.24 11.02 -11.36
N GLY A 682 2.10 10.64 -10.75
CA GLY A 682 1.93 10.48 -9.29
C GLY A 682 2.81 9.38 -8.67
N THR A 683 2.85 9.25 -7.34
CA THR A 683 3.64 8.17 -6.69
C THR A 683 3.08 6.77 -6.96
N GLY A 684 1.78 6.68 -7.30
CA GLY A 684 1.13 5.44 -7.69
C GLY A 684 0.74 5.35 -9.16
N GLY A 685 1.59 5.85 -10.06
CA GLY A 685 1.44 5.64 -11.51
C GLY A 685 0.30 6.42 -12.20
N THR A 686 -0.64 7.05 -11.48
CA THR A 686 -1.78 7.77 -12.09
C THR A 686 -1.52 9.25 -12.36
N ASP A 687 -2.22 9.82 -13.34
CA ASP A 687 -2.43 11.27 -13.48
C ASP A 687 -3.27 11.77 -12.29
N LEU A 688 -2.58 12.20 -11.24
CA LEU A 688 -3.15 12.55 -9.94
C LEU A 688 -4.29 13.57 -10.04
N VAL A 689 -4.17 14.56 -10.94
CA VAL A 689 -5.18 15.62 -11.09
C VAL A 689 -6.46 15.05 -11.70
N LYS A 690 -6.34 14.21 -12.73
CA LYS A 690 -7.51 13.55 -13.33
C LYS A 690 -8.20 12.63 -12.32
N PHE A 691 -7.41 11.87 -11.57
CA PHE A 691 -7.92 10.96 -10.55
C PHE A 691 -8.69 11.69 -9.44
N LEU A 692 -8.12 12.75 -8.86
CA LEU A 692 -8.79 13.51 -7.81
C LEU A 692 -10.07 14.21 -8.32
N LYS A 693 -10.05 14.71 -9.56
CA LYS A 693 -11.27 15.24 -10.21
C LYS A 693 -12.35 14.17 -10.37
N ALA A 694 -11.97 12.94 -10.74
CA ALA A 694 -12.91 11.83 -10.87
C ALA A 694 -13.52 11.46 -9.50
N CYS A 695 -12.72 11.41 -8.44
CA CYS A 695 -13.23 11.21 -7.08
C CYS A 695 -14.23 12.31 -6.70
N ARG A 696 -13.84 13.58 -6.85
CA ARG A 696 -14.73 14.73 -6.59
C ARG A 696 -16.07 14.61 -7.32
N ARG A 697 -16.04 14.31 -8.62
CA ARG A 697 -17.25 14.12 -9.45
C ARG A 697 -18.15 13.02 -8.88
N ARG A 698 -17.59 11.88 -8.49
CA ARG A 698 -18.35 10.75 -7.92
C ARG A 698 -19.03 11.08 -6.60
N THR A 699 -18.43 11.95 -5.77
CA THR A 699 -19.12 12.46 -4.57
C THR A 699 -20.25 13.44 -4.93
N ASP A 700 -20.11 14.24 -5.98
CA ASP A 700 -21.21 15.08 -6.47
C ASP A 700 -22.38 14.22 -6.99
N GLU A 701 -22.10 13.09 -7.66
CA GLU A 701 -23.10 12.13 -8.16
C GLU A 701 -23.86 11.38 -7.05
N ALA A 702 -23.32 11.32 -5.84
CA ALA A 702 -23.98 10.70 -4.70
C ALA A 702 -25.05 11.60 -4.06
N LEU A 703 -25.08 12.90 -4.39
CA LEU A 703 -26.06 13.84 -3.86
C LEU A 703 -27.49 13.44 -4.24
N LEU A 704 -28.43 13.58 -3.29
CA LEU A 704 -29.84 13.45 -3.58
C LEU A 704 -30.29 14.67 -4.40
N THR A 705 -30.77 14.44 -5.61
CA THR A 705 -31.46 15.47 -6.40
C THR A 705 -32.75 15.86 -5.67
N ALA A 706 -33.08 17.15 -5.63
CA ALA A 706 -34.43 17.55 -5.26
C ALA A 706 -35.39 16.83 -6.23
N GLY A 707 -36.28 15.99 -5.68
CA GLY A 707 -37.33 15.36 -6.48
C GLY A 707 -38.17 16.43 -7.19
N PRO A 708 -38.82 16.10 -8.32
CA PRO A 708 -39.74 16.99 -9.01
C PRO A 708 -40.87 17.49 -8.10
#